data_AF-A0A6G1MKK6-F1
#
_entry.id   AF-A0A6G1MKK6-F1
#
_cell.length_a   1.000
_cell.length_b   1.000
_cell.length_c   1.000
_cell.angle_alpha   90.00
_cell.angle_beta   90.00
_cell.angle_gamma   90.00
#
_symmetry.space_group_name_H-M   'P 1'
#
loop_
_entity.id
_entity.type
_entity.pdbx_description
1 polymer ?
#
loop_
_entity_poly.entity_id
_entity_poly.type
_entity_poly.pdbx_seq_one_letter_code
_entity_poly.pdbx_strand_id
1 'polypeptide(L)'
;MGANISVPSRPSRSSASVPDINKINGHQVEDGQAGDHHPVVASWFLGPRAENFKYMAQSFLQILHDQKEARHSLFPNDPAFITPEIQSDERFQASIEYLNNRLHLLSEKLSTNCIPFWSPRFNGHMNMDTTMPALLGYLTAMLYNPNNLAIEGSPLTTMLEIVVGKQLSEMLGYNVVPSPDPSVPVGWGHITADGSIANLEAIWVARNLKFYPLSLFLAVTEGPLKFIKSNPRPLIVPLCDGNKKPFVDLTTWELLNLTPDAAMSLSHQISELYGISQTALTKAITPYLIQDTGRRWLEKKFGIENEAVMFISSTAHYSWPKGCAITGIGAANIISVDVDLNARMSISNLRSKLSDALANERAVYSVVAIIGSTEHGAVDPLKEILEVRKEFQKQGLSFLIHCDGAWGGYFASMVDVKTKGGNGISNSTRNHTMGFVPRQTLNTYTVEQLVSFGEADSVTIDPHKYALLLLNMNPFLLYGLTRSLNLSLVIDLDYVPTQLVGSVIAMSIGVYGVEGSKPGAAAAGVWLSHEVIGLNKNGYGTLLGEGVFTCAKLHANWATLSTDDDNFIVTPFNRLPAEVDGKSSEEIEKQKEFIRKYIINVDNKTLAKDQAAWELLKLLGGDLMANAMACNFKYTIGDKKVLNTSIVEANIMNTRIFNRVSVARPGEEVKKRELFLTSSQFSQENYGECLTNYKKRLGLEGPDDLCSLLNVTMSPWPTDGNFLTDVVVAEFKKIVQEEAQYAIARNTTSPDFHGFVMQGDSPLHLVHLPMFNMKNHRYQLIITGDLPADIFEIYKSDKAANPDAVYLLGNKNADILEELVGATEFEAVIDKGFPPDDGSHWLSGFKLTNIKLVLNQSLELDDLKKTFPHTDNRLYPSRMPFWMYGTKEQTHIDHILTWSPNAQLNSECVKCDFERELTEEELSDIVVCTFDGLDENFMQPIANDPGQENPNTNWHTPALPFHRSSTFSVIIYSNYHDSQSGAAPLTKGTITLGGCYADWDIINEIPGSPGQHEMDLLLKDYDILSDTPNSFGTHPIRRRSLKPNLTENHPIHNTYKELLDRKRIEIAKEWTLGFEPFERFKSVIAGSLEKKSMKADIKKLPKRRNITLEDF
;
A
#
# COMPACT_ATOMS: atom_id res chain seq x y z
N MET A 1 74.15 11.29 25.09
CA MET A 1 72.98 11.03 25.95
C MET A 1 71.83 10.81 24.97
N GLY A 2 71.48 9.59 24.53
CA GLY A 2 71.07 8.39 25.28
C GLY A 2 69.59 8.16 24.89
N ALA A 3 69.27 7.33 23.88
CA ALA A 3 69.08 5.86 23.95
C ALA A 3 67.82 5.50 24.77
N ASN A 4 66.84 4.67 24.35
CA ASN A 4 66.65 3.71 23.24
C ASN A 4 65.14 3.68 22.85
N ILE A 5 64.73 3.51 21.58
CA ILE A 5 64.50 2.25 20.82
C ILE A 5 63.60 1.21 21.53
N SER A 6 62.39 0.94 20.99
CA SER A 6 61.95 -0.42 20.57
C SER A 6 60.55 -0.47 19.92
N VAL A 7 60.44 -1.39 18.95
CA VAL A 7 59.30 -1.88 18.13
C VAL A 7 59.70 -3.32 17.74
N PRO A 8 58.84 -4.31 17.37
CA PRO A 8 57.40 -4.57 17.61
C PRO A 8 57.14 -5.95 18.31
N SER A 9 55.88 -6.38 18.44
CA SER A 9 55.51 -7.80 18.21
C SER A 9 54.03 -8.02 17.83
N ARG A 10 53.77 -9.07 17.04
CA ARG A 10 52.46 -9.61 16.61
C ARG A 10 52.72 -11.05 16.14
N PRO A 11 51.75 -11.97 16.13
CA PRO A 11 50.82 -12.40 17.19
C PRO A 11 51.16 -13.83 17.69
N SER A 12 50.46 -14.33 18.72
CA SER A 12 50.30 -15.78 18.96
C SER A 12 48.83 -16.18 18.85
N ARG A 13 48.57 -17.32 18.18
CA ARG A 13 47.24 -17.96 18.13
C ARG A 13 47.11 -18.91 19.31
N SER A 14 46.00 -18.86 20.05
CA SER A 14 45.48 -20.01 20.80
C SER A 14 43.98 -19.89 21.02
N SER A 15 43.24 -20.88 20.49
CA SER A 15 41.95 -21.42 20.95
C SER A 15 40.93 -20.48 21.62
N ALA A 16 39.75 -20.38 21.00
CA ALA A 16 38.55 -19.87 21.63
C ALA A 16 38.17 -20.65 22.90
N SER A 17 37.61 -19.94 23.88
CA SER A 17 36.80 -20.50 24.97
C SER A 17 35.61 -19.56 25.20
N VAL A 18 34.41 -20.12 25.23
CA VAL A 18 33.13 -19.41 25.44
C VAL A 18 33.16 -18.66 26.78
N PRO A 19 32.70 -17.39 26.86
CA PRO A 19 32.51 -16.71 28.14
C PRO A 19 31.35 -17.34 28.93
N ASP A 20 31.65 -17.81 30.14
CA ASP A 20 30.69 -18.34 31.10
C ASP A 20 29.80 -17.21 31.67
N ILE A 21 28.48 -17.37 31.62
CA ILE A 21 27.48 -16.31 31.83
C ILE A 21 27.33 -15.91 33.32
N ASN A 22 27.86 -16.70 34.26
CA ASN A 22 27.62 -16.50 35.69
C ASN A 22 28.71 -15.70 36.42
N LYS A 23 28.74 -14.37 36.20
CA LYS A 23 29.15 -13.33 37.18
C LYS A 23 29.04 -11.90 36.62
N ILE A 24 27.84 -11.32 36.72
CA ILE A 24 27.66 -9.86 36.68
C ILE A 24 27.20 -9.44 38.07
N ASN A 25 27.99 -8.64 38.78
CA ASN A 25 27.62 -8.08 40.07
C ASN A 25 28.22 -6.68 40.19
N GLY A 26 27.36 -5.66 40.26
CA GLY A 26 27.76 -4.26 40.47
C GLY A 26 27.95 -3.42 39.20
N HIS A 27 26.86 -3.12 38.50
CA HIS A 27 26.80 -1.94 37.63
C HIS A 27 25.75 -0.94 38.17
N GLN A 28 26.07 0.35 38.01
CA GLN A 28 25.14 1.43 38.29
C GLN A 28 23.96 1.37 37.32
N VAL A 29 22.78 1.82 37.76
CA VAL A 29 21.63 2.02 36.87
C VAL A 29 22.04 3.02 35.79
N GLU A 30 22.05 2.60 34.53
CA GLU A 30 22.38 3.47 33.40
C GLU A 30 21.28 4.54 33.21
N ASP A 31 21.66 5.72 32.69
CA ASP A 31 20.75 6.83 32.33
C ASP A 31 19.67 6.45 31.27
N GLY A 32 19.68 5.20 30.78
CA GLY A 32 18.70 4.69 29.82
C GLY A 32 17.27 4.52 30.38
N GLN A 33 17.10 4.24 31.67
CA GLN A 33 15.82 3.78 32.25
C GLN A 33 14.98 4.88 32.95
N ALA A 34 15.44 6.14 32.95
CA ALA A 34 14.76 7.23 33.64
C ALA A 34 13.52 7.74 32.87
N GLY A 35 12.33 7.21 33.20
CA GLY A 35 11.03 7.76 32.75
C GLY A 35 10.68 9.14 33.32
N ASP A 36 11.66 9.89 33.85
CA ASP A 36 11.54 11.27 34.31
C ASP A 36 11.38 12.26 33.11
N HIS A 37 11.53 11.80 31.87
CA HIS A 37 11.41 12.60 30.64
C HIS A 37 10.01 12.62 30.01
N HIS A 38 9.08 11.73 30.38
CA HIS A 38 7.73 11.70 29.80
C HIS A 38 6.98 13.06 29.90
N PRO A 39 7.10 13.86 30.97
CA PRO A 39 6.53 15.22 31.01
C PRO A 39 7.11 16.19 29.96
N VAL A 40 8.36 15.95 29.51
CA VAL A 40 8.97 16.72 28.41
C VAL A 40 8.35 16.31 27.08
N VAL A 41 8.19 15.00 26.84
CA VAL A 41 7.49 14.47 25.66
C VAL A 41 6.06 15.01 25.60
N ALA A 42 5.32 14.96 26.70
CA ALA A 42 3.98 15.52 26.83
C ALA A 42 3.90 17.02 26.53
N SER A 43 4.98 17.79 26.70
CA SER A 43 5.01 19.23 26.38
C SER A 43 5.11 19.54 24.89
N TRP A 44 5.37 18.54 24.04
CA TRP A 44 5.55 18.73 22.59
C TRP A 44 4.27 18.57 21.77
N PHE A 45 3.15 18.13 22.36
CA PHE A 45 1.90 17.79 21.65
C PHE A 45 0.72 18.62 22.15
N LEU A 46 -0.35 18.72 21.35
CA LEU A 46 -1.60 19.32 21.82
C LEU A 46 -2.27 18.39 22.85
N GLY A 47 -2.20 17.09 22.60
CA GLY A 47 -2.56 16.01 23.53
C GLY A 47 -3.92 15.37 23.21
N PRO A 48 -4.14 14.11 23.63
CA PRO A 48 -5.38 13.34 23.36
C PRO A 48 -6.70 14.03 23.70
N ARG A 49 -6.70 14.94 24.68
CA ARG A 49 -7.86 15.75 25.12
C ARG A 49 -7.60 17.25 25.00
N ALA A 50 -6.62 17.66 24.18
CA ALA A 50 -6.13 19.02 24.05
C ALA A 50 -5.67 19.64 25.39
N GLU A 51 -5.01 18.84 26.22
CA GLU A 51 -4.48 19.20 27.54
C GLU A 51 -3.60 20.46 27.49
N ASN A 52 -2.86 20.65 26.39
CA ASN A 52 -1.97 21.80 26.18
C ASN A 52 -2.62 22.96 25.39
N PHE A 53 -3.94 22.94 25.16
CA PHE A 53 -4.67 23.97 24.39
C PHE A 53 -4.32 25.41 24.80
N LYS A 54 -4.17 25.67 26.12
CA LYS A 54 -3.76 26.98 26.64
C LYS A 54 -2.45 27.46 26.03
N TYR A 55 -1.43 26.61 25.99
CA TYR A 55 -0.10 26.97 25.49
C TYR A 55 -0.12 27.13 23.97
N MET A 56 -0.84 26.27 23.26
CA MET A 56 -1.03 26.39 21.82
C MET A 56 -1.72 27.70 21.43
N ALA A 57 -2.83 28.05 22.11
CA ALA A 57 -3.58 29.28 21.88
C ALA A 57 -2.76 30.54 22.23
N GLN A 58 -1.96 30.51 23.29
CA GLN A 58 -1.04 31.60 23.63
C GLN A 58 0.01 31.82 22.54
N SER A 59 0.62 30.74 22.04
CA SER A 59 1.60 30.80 20.95
C SER A 59 1.00 31.33 19.64
N PHE A 60 -0.22 30.89 19.29
CA PHE A 60 -0.96 31.43 18.13
C PHE A 60 -1.19 32.94 18.24
N LEU A 61 -1.65 33.43 19.40
CA LEU A 61 -1.87 34.85 19.62
C LEU A 61 -0.57 35.66 19.54
N GLN A 62 0.54 35.11 20.04
CA GLN A 62 1.86 35.75 19.91
C GLN A 62 2.29 35.84 18.44
N ILE A 63 2.18 34.76 17.67
CA ILE A 63 2.51 34.75 16.23
C ILE A 63 1.71 35.81 15.46
N LEU A 64 0.41 35.94 15.74
CA LEU A 64 -0.44 36.97 15.13
C LEU A 64 -0.05 38.39 15.56
N HIS A 65 0.38 38.58 16.80
CA HIS A 65 0.89 39.86 17.29
C HIS A 65 2.21 40.23 16.60
N ASP A 66 3.16 39.30 16.50
CA ASP A 66 4.45 39.51 15.86
C ASP A 66 4.30 39.83 14.36
N GLN A 67 3.36 39.16 13.68
CA GLN A 67 2.98 39.44 12.29
C GLN A 67 2.40 40.85 12.11
N LYS A 68 1.56 41.31 13.04
CA LYS A 68 1.01 42.67 13.01
C LYS A 68 2.12 43.71 13.18
N GLU A 69 2.99 43.53 14.17
CA GLU A 69 4.10 44.47 14.41
C GLU A 69 5.14 44.44 13.27
N ALA A 70 5.41 43.28 12.65
CA ALA A 70 6.23 43.19 11.45
C ALA A 70 5.65 43.99 10.27
N ARG A 71 4.33 43.87 10.03
CA ARG A 71 3.63 44.62 8.96
C ARG A 71 3.51 46.13 9.24
N HIS A 72 3.44 46.53 10.51
CA HIS A 72 3.40 47.95 10.91
C HIS A 72 4.79 48.62 10.91
N SER A 73 5.84 47.88 11.24
CA SER A 73 7.21 48.43 11.32
C SER A 73 7.92 48.51 9.98
N LEU A 74 7.50 47.70 9.00
CA LEU A 74 7.98 47.78 7.62
C LEU A 74 7.26 48.90 6.86
N PHE A 75 8.00 49.92 6.41
CA PHE A 75 7.48 51.14 5.76
C PHE A 75 6.38 51.88 6.58
N PRO A 76 6.70 52.35 7.81
CA PRO A 76 5.71 52.84 8.79
C PRO A 76 5.00 54.16 8.41
N ASN A 77 5.32 54.74 7.24
CA ASN A 77 4.68 55.95 6.71
C ASN A 77 3.59 55.63 5.67
N ASP A 78 3.44 54.36 5.27
CA ASP A 78 2.41 53.94 4.32
C ASP A 78 1.01 54.03 4.96
N PRO A 79 -0.01 54.46 4.21
CA PRO A 79 -1.37 54.60 4.74
C PRO A 79 -2.03 53.23 4.97
N ALA A 80 -3.00 53.18 5.88
CA ALA A 80 -3.86 52.00 6.02
C ALA A 80 -4.75 51.83 4.77
N PHE A 81 -4.57 50.74 4.04
CA PHE A 81 -5.38 50.40 2.85
C PHE A 81 -6.76 49.81 3.19
N ILE A 82 -6.92 49.25 4.40
CA ILE A 82 -8.19 48.75 4.94
C ILE A 82 -8.50 49.60 6.17
N THR A 83 -9.37 50.59 6.02
CA THR A 83 -9.68 51.57 7.06
C THR A 83 -10.88 51.13 7.92
N PRO A 84 -11.13 51.75 9.09
CA PRO A 84 -12.32 51.49 9.90
C PRO A 84 -13.62 51.70 9.13
N GLU A 85 -13.66 52.65 8.19
CA GLU A 85 -14.84 52.90 7.33
C GLU A 85 -15.10 51.70 6.41
N ILE A 86 -14.06 51.15 5.77
CA ILE A 86 -14.15 49.93 4.96
C ILE A 86 -14.60 48.75 5.82
N GLN A 87 -14.04 48.62 7.03
CA GLN A 87 -14.43 47.55 7.96
C GLN A 87 -15.88 47.68 8.43
N SER A 88 -16.42 48.88 8.54
CA SER A 88 -17.82 49.13 8.92
C SER A 88 -18.83 49.02 7.76
N ASP A 89 -18.37 48.81 6.51
CA ASP A 89 -19.26 48.59 5.37
C ASP A 89 -20.03 47.26 5.50
N GLU A 90 -21.33 47.29 5.20
CA GLU A 90 -22.21 46.12 5.30
C GLU A 90 -21.72 44.93 4.48
N ARG A 91 -21.08 45.17 3.33
CA ARG A 91 -20.54 44.11 2.45
C ARG A 91 -19.30 43.47 3.04
N PHE A 92 -18.47 44.26 3.73
CA PHE A 92 -17.30 43.73 4.44
C PHE A 92 -17.76 42.85 5.60
N GLN A 93 -18.69 43.33 6.42
CA GLN A 93 -19.24 42.57 7.56
C GLN A 93 -19.92 41.28 7.10
N ALA A 94 -20.76 41.32 6.06
CA ALA A 94 -21.37 40.12 5.48
C ALA A 94 -20.32 39.11 4.94
N SER A 95 -19.21 39.59 4.37
CA SER A 95 -18.13 38.71 3.91
C SER A 95 -17.36 38.05 5.07
N ILE A 96 -17.18 38.75 6.19
CA ILE A 96 -16.56 38.20 7.41
C ILE A 96 -17.50 37.20 8.09
N GLU A 97 -18.80 37.50 8.16
CA GLU A 97 -19.80 36.55 8.66
C GLU A 97 -19.84 35.26 7.81
N TYR A 98 -19.82 35.39 6.49
CA TYR A 98 -19.75 34.25 5.58
C TYR A 98 -18.49 33.40 5.80
N LEU A 99 -17.32 34.04 5.96
CA LEU A 99 -16.07 33.35 6.29
C LEU A 99 -16.17 32.58 7.62
N ASN A 100 -16.67 33.22 8.67
CA ASN A 100 -16.84 32.60 9.99
C ASN A 100 -17.78 31.39 9.92
N ASN A 101 -18.89 31.51 9.21
CA ASN A 101 -19.86 30.42 9.03
C ASN A 101 -19.25 29.23 8.26
N ARG A 102 -18.47 29.48 7.20
CA ARG A 102 -17.80 28.43 6.42
C ARG A 102 -16.64 27.80 7.19
N LEU A 103 -15.89 28.56 7.99
CA LEU A 103 -14.85 28.05 8.88
C LEU A 103 -15.43 27.17 10.00
N HIS A 104 -16.55 27.57 10.59
CA HIS A 104 -17.24 26.77 11.61
C HIS A 104 -17.72 25.43 11.03
N LEU A 105 -18.38 25.46 9.87
CA LEU A 105 -18.81 24.27 9.14
C LEU A 105 -17.63 23.32 8.83
N LEU A 106 -16.52 23.85 8.31
CA LEU A 106 -15.33 23.04 8.03
C LEU A 106 -14.79 22.37 9.30
N SER A 107 -14.68 23.12 10.39
CA SER A 107 -14.21 22.61 11.68
C SER A 107 -15.12 21.50 12.24
N GLU A 108 -16.44 21.69 12.18
CA GLU A 108 -17.43 20.70 12.60
C GLU A 108 -17.34 19.41 11.76
N LYS A 109 -17.33 19.52 10.43
CA LYS A 109 -17.26 18.35 9.53
C LYS A 109 -15.94 17.60 9.69
N LEU A 110 -14.80 18.29 9.88
CA LEU A 110 -13.53 17.64 10.20
C LEU A 110 -13.60 16.89 11.55
N SER A 111 -14.15 17.51 12.59
CA SER A 111 -14.24 16.89 13.93
C SER A 111 -15.12 15.63 13.99
N THR A 112 -16.03 15.47 13.03
CA THR A 112 -17.02 14.38 12.98
C THR A 112 -16.68 13.28 11.97
N ASN A 113 -15.91 13.59 10.93
CA ASN A 113 -15.63 12.67 9.81
C ASN A 113 -14.14 12.28 9.67
N CYS A 114 -13.20 12.93 10.37
CA CYS A 114 -11.78 12.56 10.32
C CYS A 114 -11.41 11.50 11.37
N ILE A 115 -10.42 10.67 11.02
CA ILE A 115 -9.82 9.70 11.93
C ILE A 115 -9.11 10.43 13.09
N PRO A 116 -9.31 10.03 14.35
CA PRO A 116 -8.78 10.74 15.50
C PRO A 116 -7.34 10.30 15.77
N PHE A 117 -6.39 10.67 14.92
CA PHE A 117 -4.97 10.29 15.03
C PHE A 117 -4.32 10.72 16.36
N TRP A 118 -4.87 11.73 17.05
CA TRP A 118 -4.46 12.15 18.38
C TRP A 118 -4.89 11.19 19.51
N SER A 119 -5.83 10.29 19.24
CA SER A 119 -6.37 9.35 20.23
C SER A 119 -5.42 8.17 20.45
N PRO A 120 -5.09 7.78 21.69
CA PRO A 120 -4.35 6.54 22.01
C PRO A 120 -5.05 5.24 21.56
N ARG A 121 -6.30 5.32 21.09
CA ARG A 121 -7.03 4.21 20.45
C ARG A 121 -6.61 4.00 18.98
N PHE A 122 -6.01 5.01 18.35
CA PHE A 122 -5.44 4.89 17.01
C PHE A 122 -4.04 4.27 17.07
N ASN A 123 -3.89 3.11 16.44
CA ASN A 123 -2.67 2.31 16.43
C ASN A 123 -2.48 1.61 15.07
N GLY A 124 -2.97 2.21 13.98
CA GLY A 124 -3.11 1.58 12.67
C GLY A 124 -2.00 1.90 11.68
N HIS A 125 -2.05 3.08 11.06
CA HIS A 125 -1.06 3.55 10.08
C HIS A 125 -0.03 4.49 10.70
N MET A 126 0.92 4.95 9.87
CA MET A 126 2.03 5.85 10.20
C MET A 126 1.60 7.31 10.49
N ASN A 127 0.54 7.50 11.28
CA ASN A 127 -0.04 8.80 11.67
C ASN A 127 -0.26 8.88 13.19
N MET A 128 -0.10 10.05 13.80
CA MET A 128 -0.39 10.34 15.22
C MET A 128 -0.63 11.86 15.40
N ASP A 129 -0.86 12.35 16.62
CA ASP A 129 -0.86 13.80 16.92
C ASP A 129 0.44 14.47 16.43
N THR A 130 0.33 15.71 15.97
CA THR A 130 1.45 16.44 15.38
C THR A 130 2.10 17.35 16.40
N THR A 131 3.43 17.48 16.37
CA THR A 131 4.13 18.28 17.38
C THR A 131 3.74 19.76 17.28
N MET A 132 3.46 20.38 18.42
CA MET A 132 3.22 21.83 18.54
C MET A 132 4.35 22.67 17.92
N PRO A 133 5.66 22.40 18.12
CA PRO A 133 6.70 23.19 17.44
C PRO A 133 6.64 23.09 15.91
N ALA A 134 6.28 21.94 15.34
CA ALA A 134 6.11 21.80 13.89
C ALA A 134 4.94 22.65 13.36
N LEU A 135 3.77 22.53 14.02
CA LEU A 135 2.59 23.35 13.76
C LEU A 135 2.92 24.84 13.82
N LEU A 136 3.48 25.30 14.94
CA LEU A 136 3.75 26.71 15.19
C LEU A 136 4.78 27.28 14.21
N GLY A 137 5.84 26.52 13.88
CA GLY A 137 6.84 26.93 12.89
C GLY A 137 6.25 27.06 11.49
N TYR A 138 5.42 26.10 11.07
CA TYR A 138 4.71 26.16 9.79
C TYR A 138 3.79 27.37 9.72
N LEU A 139 2.93 27.53 10.72
CA LEU A 139 1.92 28.61 10.79
C LEU A 139 2.55 30.00 10.84
N THR A 140 3.69 30.15 11.54
CA THR A 140 4.46 31.41 11.57
C THR A 140 4.95 31.83 10.19
N ALA A 141 5.52 30.89 9.43
CA ALA A 141 6.09 31.16 8.12
C ALA A 141 5.04 31.20 6.99
N MET A 142 3.94 30.44 7.11
CA MET A 142 2.82 30.46 6.16
C MET A 142 2.21 31.86 6.01
N LEU A 143 2.18 32.66 7.09
CA LEU A 143 1.68 34.04 7.08
C LEU A 143 2.58 35.03 6.29
N TYR A 144 3.79 34.61 5.91
CA TYR A 144 4.68 35.29 4.94
C TYR A 144 4.64 34.67 3.54
N ASN A 145 4.09 33.45 3.39
CA ASN A 145 4.02 32.66 2.15
C ASN A 145 5.32 32.60 1.29
N PRO A 146 6.50 32.26 1.86
CA PRO A 146 7.75 32.20 1.12
C PRO A 146 7.83 30.98 0.19
N ASN A 147 8.40 31.15 -1.00
CA ASN A 147 8.58 30.07 -1.99
C ASN A 147 10.06 29.69 -2.14
N ASN A 148 10.46 28.54 -1.59
CA ASN A 148 11.83 28.04 -1.52
C ASN A 148 12.44 27.62 -2.87
N LEU A 149 11.71 27.76 -3.98
CA LEU A 149 12.26 27.63 -5.35
C LEU A 149 13.40 28.64 -5.61
N ALA A 150 13.15 29.91 -5.28
CA ALA A 150 13.99 31.05 -5.61
C ALA A 150 14.36 31.81 -4.35
N ILE A 151 15.66 32.01 -4.09
CA ILE A 151 16.16 32.61 -2.85
C ILE A 151 15.65 34.06 -2.64
N GLU A 152 15.39 34.82 -3.70
CA GLU A 152 14.78 36.15 -3.60
C GLU A 152 13.33 36.13 -3.09
N GLY A 153 12.61 35.02 -3.27
CA GLY A 153 11.24 34.81 -2.78
C GLY A 153 11.17 34.16 -1.39
N SER A 154 12.31 33.83 -0.78
CA SER A 154 12.39 32.98 0.42
C SER A 154 13.72 33.06 1.20
N PRO A 155 14.40 34.23 1.32
CA PRO A 155 15.81 34.27 1.72
C PRO A 155 16.10 33.68 3.09
N LEU A 156 15.16 33.77 4.04
CA LEU A 156 15.27 33.12 5.34
C LEU A 156 14.95 31.62 5.26
N THR A 157 13.83 31.23 4.65
CA THR A 157 13.37 29.84 4.67
C THR A 157 14.16 28.90 3.76
N THR A 158 14.81 29.41 2.70
CA THR A 158 15.87 28.67 1.97
C THR A 158 17.05 28.37 2.88
N MET A 159 17.47 29.32 3.72
CA MET A 159 18.57 29.08 4.67
C MET A 159 18.15 28.12 5.79
N LEU A 160 16.90 28.17 6.26
CA LEU A 160 16.38 27.16 7.21
C LEU A 160 16.40 25.76 6.58
N GLU A 161 16.00 25.61 5.32
CA GLU A 161 16.05 24.33 4.61
C GLU A 161 17.47 23.78 4.50
N ILE A 162 18.45 24.63 4.15
CA ILE A 162 19.88 24.25 4.11
C ILE A 162 20.38 23.83 5.50
N VAL A 163 19.90 24.45 6.58
CA VAL A 163 20.22 24.06 7.97
C VAL A 163 19.61 22.70 8.30
N VAL A 164 18.34 22.46 7.96
CA VAL A 164 17.66 21.18 8.23
C VAL A 164 18.31 20.03 7.44
N GLY A 165 18.72 20.24 6.18
CA GLY A 165 19.47 19.25 5.41
C GLY A 165 20.82 18.87 6.05
N LYS A 166 21.49 19.83 6.70
CA LYS A 166 22.71 19.56 7.49
C LYS A 166 22.39 18.84 8.80
N GLN A 167 21.37 19.27 9.53
CA GLN A 167 20.93 18.63 10.78
C GLN A 167 20.65 17.13 10.57
N LEU A 168 19.95 16.78 9.49
CA LEU A 168 19.66 15.39 9.14
C LEU A 168 20.91 14.63 8.63
N SER A 169 21.74 15.28 7.81
CA SER A 169 23.02 14.70 7.37
C SER A 169 23.92 14.33 8.57
N GLU A 170 24.04 15.22 9.56
CA GLU A 170 24.84 14.99 10.77
C GLU A 170 24.24 13.87 11.63
N MET A 171 22.92 13.81 11.80
CA MET A 171 22.23 12.74 12.53
C MET A 171 22.47 11.36 11.90
N LEU A 172 22.50 11.25 10.57
CA LEU A 172 22.81 10.00 9.86
C LEU A 172 24.32 9.67 9.80
N GLY A 173 25.18 10.53 10.36
CA GLY A 173 26.63 10.32 10.40
C GLY A 173 27.41 10.79 9.18
N TYR A 174 26.78 11.54 8.25
CA TYR A 174 27.49 12.18 7.14
C TYR A 174 28.34 13.37 7.61
N ASN A 175 29.44 13.63 6.89
CA ASN A 175 30.28 14.79 7.12
C ASN A 175 29.58 16.07 6.62
N VAL A 176 29.20 16.97 7.53
CA VAL A 176 28.61 18.28 7.17
C VAL A 176 29.62 19.44 7.15
N VAL A 177 30.89 19.16 7.44
CA VAL A 177 31.96 20.17 7.50
C VAL A 177 32.72 20.19 6.18
N PRO A 178 32.79 21.33 5.45
CA PRO A 178 33.60 21.45 4.25
C PRO A 178 35.08 21.15 4.50
N SER A 179 35.66 20.30 3.65
CA SER A 179 37.08 19.94 3.69
C SER A 179 37.86 20.71 2.61
N PRO A 180 39.13 21.10 2.87
CA PRO A 180 40.05 21.54 1.82
C PRO A 180 40.44 20.41 0.85
N ASP A 181 40.31 19.15 1.28
CA ASP A 181 40.46 17.97 0.43
C ASP A 181 39.12 17.66 -0.26
N PRO A 182 39.00 17.83 -1.59
CA PRO A 182 37.77 17.63 -2.34
C PRO A 182 37.36 16.15 -2.46
N SER A 183 38.23 15.20 -2.06
CA SER A 183 37.87 13.78 -1.98
C SER A 183 37.08 13.42 -0.71
N VAL A 184 37.04 14.33 0.28
CA VAL A 184 36.20 14.17 1.48
C VAL A 184 34.81 14.71 1.15
N PRO A 185 33.78 13.85 1.03
CA PRO A 185 32.46 14.28 0.60
C PRO A 185 31.76 15.09 1.71
N VAL A 186 30.89 16.01 1.30
CA VAL A 186 30.08 16.83 2.21
C VAL A 186 28.62 16.50 2.00
N GLY A 187 27.98 16.01 3.07
CA GLY A 187 26.57 15.63 3.11
C GLY A 187 25.65 16.82 2.85
N TRP A 188 24.62 16.59 2.06
CA TRP A 188 23.62 17.59 1.68
C TRP A 188 22.27 16.93 1.46
N GLY A 189 21.20 17.68 1.67
CA GLY A 189 19.85 17.35 1.22
C GLY A 189 18.95 18.58 1.21
N HIS A 190 17.76 18.42 0.65
CA HIS A 190 16.70 19.42 0.55
C HIS A 190 15.34 18.80 0.84
N ILE A 191 14.28 19.61 0.84
CA ILE A 191 12.89 19.18 1.02
C ILE A 191 12.26 18.80 -0.32
N THR A 192 11.63 17.64 -0.41
CA THR A 192 10.68 17.20 -1.44
C THR A 192 9.25 17.21 -0.88
N ALA A 193 8.29 16.97 -1.76
CA ALA A 193 6.87 16.86 -1.49
C ALA A 193 6.44 15.51 -0.92
N ASP A 194 7.20 14.41 -1.10
CA ASP A 194 6.98 13.14 -0.38
C ASP A 194 8.16 12.15 -0.51
N GLY A 195 8.14 11.09 0.31
CA GLY A 195 9.14 10.00 0.25
C GLY A 195 9.14 9.23 -1.09
N SER A 196 8.04 9.22 -1.85
CA SER A 196 8.07 8.72 -3.24
C SER A 196 8.81 9.66 -4.18
N ILE A 197 8.75 10.98 -3.97
CA ILE A 197 9.54 11.96 -4.74
C ILE A 197 11.02 11.87 -4.34
N ALA A 198 11.35 11.71 -3.06
CA ALA A 198 12.73 11.47 -2.63
C ALA A 198 13.30 10.16 -3.22
N ASN A 199 12.51 9.07 -3.22
CA ASN A 199 12.88 7.81 -3.89
C ASN A 199 12.97 7.96 -5.42
N LEU A 200 12.10 8.78 -6.05
CA LEU A 200 12.18 9.12 -7.48
C LEU A 200 13.46 9.88 -7.82
N GLU A 201 13.87 10.84 -6.98
CA GLU A 201 15.15 11.55 -7.10
C GLU A 201 16.34 10.61 -6.92
N ALA A 202 16.31 9.71 -5.94
CA ALA A 202 17.35 8.69 -5.76
C ALA A 202 17.48 7.77 -6.98
N ILE A 203 16.36 7.33 -7.56
CA ILE A 203 16.32 6.59 -8.84
C ILE A 203 16.92 7.44 -9.97
N TRP A 204 16.54 8.72 -10.08
CA TRP A 204 17.00 9.62 -11.13
C TRP A 204 18.51 9.87 -11.05
N VAL A 205 19.04 10.11 -9.84
CA VAL A 205 20.47 10.24 -9.55
C VAL A 205 21.23 8.97 -9.91
N ALA A 206 20.77 7.80 -9.44
CA ALA A 206 21.42 6.52 -9.74
C ALA A 206 21.44 6.22 -11.26
N ARG A 207 20.34 6.53 -11.95
CA ARG A 207 20.22 6.42 -13.42
C ARG A 207 21.22 7.33 -14.13
N ASN A 208 21.22 8.62 -13.82
CA ASN A 208 22.07 9.60 -14.50
C ASN A 208 23.55 9.34 -14.22
N LEU A 209 23.92 9.05 -12.96
CA LEU A 209 25.29 8.78 -12.55
C LEU A 209 25.88 7.56 -13.25
N LYS A 210 25.09 6.49 -13.44
CA LYS A 210 25.53 5.26 -14.15
C LYS A 210 25.97 5.54 -15.59
N PHE A 211 25.32 6.47 -16.28
CA PHE A 211 25.60 6.81 -17.68
C PHE A 211 26.50 8.04 -17.87
N TYR A 212 26.81 8.79 -16.81
CA TYR A 212 27.69 9.96 -16.86
C TYR A 212 29.10 9.64 -17.41
N PRO A 213 29.79 8.55 -16.99
CA PRO A 213 31.11 8.21 -17.55
C PRO A 213 31.09 7.94 -19.06
N LEU A 214 30.05 7.27 -19.58
CA LEU A 214 29.88 7.03 -21.02
C LEU A 214 29.66 8.33 -21.80
N SER A 215 28.84 9.23 -21.25
CA SER A 215 28.58 10.56 -21.82
C SER A 215 29.86 11.41 -21.90
N LEU A 216 30.64 11.41 -20.82
CA LEU A 216 31.95 12.08 -20.75
C LEU A 216 32.97 11.44 -21.71
N PHE A 217 32.96 10.11 -21.84
CA PHE A 217 33.83 9.41 -22.76
C PHE A 217 33.58 9.84 -24.22
N LEU A 218 32.32 10.03 -24.64
CA LEU A 218 32.02 10.60 -25.96
C LEU A 218 32.47 12.06 -26.09
N ALA A 219 32.27 12.89 -25.07
CA ALA A 219 32.75 14.28 -25.08
C ALA A 219 34.30 14.36 -25.24
N VAL A 220 35.02 13.39 -24.65
CA VAL A 220 36.50 13.25 -24.68
C VAL A 220 37.03 12.52 -25.93
N THR A 221 36.23 11.72 -26.63
CA THR A 221 36.69 10.95 -27.80
C THR A 221 36.19 11.50 -29.14
N GLU A 222 34.96 12.01 -29.19
CA GLU A 222 34.28 12.54 -30.37
C GLU A 222 34.00 14.04 -30.27
N GLY A 223 33.82 14.56 -29.05
CA GLY A 223 33.35 15.91 -28.76
C GLY A 223 34.41 17.00 -28.56
N PRO A 224 34.02 18.14 -27.96
CA PRO A 224 34.90 19.29 -27.76
C PRO A 224 36.11 19.02 -26.85
N LEU A 225 36.05 18.00 -25.99
CA LEU A 225 37.11 17.67 -25.02
C LEU A 225 38.20 16.75 -25.62
N LYS A 226 38.17 16.47 -26.93
CA LYS A 226 39.13 15.58 -27.63
C LYS A 226 40.62 15.87 -27.42
N PHE A 227 40.97 17.09 -27.00
CA PHE A 227 42.35 17.44 -26.67
C PHE A 227 42.87 16.68 -25.43
N ILE A 228 41.99 16.24 -24.53
CA ILE A 228 42.32 15.40 -23.36
C ILE A 228 42.93 14.07 -23.81
N LYS A 229 42.36 13.44 -24.86
CA LYS A 229 42.87 12.18 -25.42
C LYS A 229 44.31 12.28 -25.95
N SER A 230 44.68 13.46 -26.47
CA SER A 230 46.04 13.75 -26.96
C SER A 230 46.95 14.42 -25.93
N ASN A 231 46.49 14.63 -24.69
CA ASN A 231 47.24 15.37 -23.68
C ASN A 231 48.37 14.48 -23.11
N PRO A 232 49.63 14.96 -23.01
CA PRO A 232 50.72 14.20 -22.38
C PRO A 232 50.48 13.90 -20.88
N ARG A 233 49.50 14.55 -20.25
CA ARG A 233 49.04 14.27 -18.88
C ARG A 233 47.68 13.56 -18.94
N PRO A 234 47.63 12.22 -18.91
CA PRO A 234 46.38 11.48 -19.00
C PRO A 234 45.53 11.61 -17.73
N LEU A 235 44.20 11.62 -17.90
CA LEU A 235 43.25 11.47 -16.81
C LEU A 235 43.27 10.01 -16.35
N ILE A 236 43.88 9.73 -15.19
CA ILE A 236 43.98 8.38 -14.63
C ILE A 236 42.83 8.15 -13.65
N VAL A 237 41.97 7.18 -13.94
CA VAL A 237 40.77 6.88 -13.15
C VAL A 237 40.96 5.57 -12.39
N PRO A 238 40.62 5.50 -11.09
CA PRO A 238 40.55 4.24 -10.36
C PRO A 238 39.30 3.45 -10.78
N LEU A 239 39.50 2.19 -11.12
CA LEU A 239 38.45 1.20 -11.32
C LEU A 239 37.96 0.67 -9.96
N CYS A 240 36.79 0.04 -9.93
CA CYS A 240 36.23 -0.50 -8.69
C CYS A 240 37.06 -1.66 -8.09
N ASP A 241 37.85 -2.37 -8.90
CA ASP A 241 38.74 -3.44 -8.45
C ASP A 241 40.04 -2.92 -7.78
N GLY A 242 40.25 -1.59 -7.79
CA GLY A 242 41.44 -0.91 -7.27
C GLY A 242 42.55 -0.70 -8.30
N ASN A 243 42.44 -1.23 -9.51
CA ASN A 243 43.35 -0.91 -10.61
C ASN A 243 43.14 0.53 -11.09
N LYS A 244 44.12 1.07 -11.84
CA LYS A 244 44.06 2.42 -12.40
C LYS A 244 44.37 2.37 -13.89
N LYS A 245 43.55 3.03 -14.71
CA LYS A 245 43.72 3.12 -16.17
C LYS A 245 43.52 4.55 -16.68
N PRO A 246 44.11 4.94 -17.82
CA PRO A 246 43.75 6.19 -18.49
C PRO A 246 42.28 6.14 -18.93
N PHE A 247 41.51 7.20 -18.66
CA PHE A 247 40.06 7.27 -18.90
C PHE A 247 39.64 6.89 -20.33
N VAL A 248 40.49 7.20 -21.32
CA VAL A 248 40.26 6.93 -22.74
C VAL A 248 40.49 5.47 -23.15
N ASP A 249 41.04 4.64 -22.26
CA ASP A 249 41.35 3.23 -22.47
C ASP A 249 40.38 2.29 -21.72
N LEU A 250 39.36 2.84 -21.03
CA LEU A 250 38.34 2.05 -20.34
C LEU A 250 37.36 1.42 -21.35
N THR A 251 36.97 0.18 -21.06
CA THR A 251 35.88 -0.52 -21.74
C THR A 251 34.50 -0.01 -21.33
N THR A 252 33.46 -0.32 -22.10
CA THR A 252 32.05 -0.02 -21.74
C THR A 252 31.70 -0.56 -20.35
N TRP A 253 32.12 -1.79 -20.03
CA TRP A 253 31.86 -2.42 -18.73
C TRP A 253 32.56 -1.67 -17.58
N GLU A 254 33.81 -1.25 -17.76
CA GLU A 254 34.55 -0.47 -16.75
C GLU A 254 33.96 0.94 -16.55
N LEU A 255 33.50 1.59 -17.61
CA LEU A 255 32.83 2.90 -17.54
C LEU A 255 31.50 2.80 -16.77
N LEU A 256 30.73 1.72 -16.97
CA LEU A 256 29.50 1.43 -16.24
C LEU A 256 29.74 1.00 -14.78
N ASN A 257 30.95 0.59 -14.42
CA ASN A 257 31.30 0.06 -13.09
C ASN A 257 32.36 0.88 -12.34
N LEU A 258 32.57 2.14 -12.71
CA LEU A 258 33.21 3.10 -11.82
C LEU A 258 32.44 3.18 -10.48
N THR A 259 33.16 3.35 -9.37
CA THR A 259 32.51 3.58 -8.08
C THR A 259 31.75 4.91 -8.09
N PRO A 260 30.69 5.09 -7.28
CA PRO A 260 29.97 6.36 -7.21
C PRO A 260 30.90 7.55 -6.94
N ASP A 261 31.85 7.40 -6.01
CA ASP A 261 32.90 8.39 -5.73
C ASP A 261 33.80 8.67 -6.95
N ALA A 262 34.25 7.63 -7.65
CA ALA A 262 35.10 7.79 -8.84
C ALA A 262 34.35 8.55 -9.95
N ALA A 263 33.12 8.13 -10.26
CA ALA A 263 32.27 8.75 -11.29
C ALA A 263 31.96 10.22 -10.99
N MET A 264 31.58 10.55 -9.74
CA MET A 264 31.37 11.94 -9.29
C MET A 264 32.62 12.81 -9.45
N SER A 265 33.79 12.27 -9.13
CA SER A 265 35.03 13.06 -9.09
C SER A 265 35.56 13.47 -10.47
N LEU A 266 35.08 12.85 -11.56
CA LEU A 266 35.58 13.07 -12.93
C LEU A 266 35.51 14.54 -13.38
N SER A 267 34.42 15.25 -13.06
CA SER A 267 34.24 16.65 -13.46
C SER A 267 35.26 17.57 -12.81
N HIS A 268 35.47 17.39 -11.50
CA HIS A 268 36.44 18.13 -10.72
C HIS A 268 37.88 17.80 -11.14
N GLN A 269 38.21 16.52 -11.31
CA GLN A 269 39.53 16.11 -11.82
C GLN A 269 39.86 16.74 -13.18
N ILE A 270 38.88 16.81 -14.10
CA ILE A 270 39.06 17.48 -15.39
C ILE A 270 39.26 19.00 -15.23
N SER A 271 38.49 19.63 -14.34
CA SER A 271 38.65 21.06 -14.02
C SER A 271 40.04 21.36 -13.48
N GLU A 272 40.58 20.55 -12.56
CA GLU A 272 41.91 20.74 -11.97
C GLU A 272 43.06 20.40 -12.92
N LEU A 273 42.99 19.26 -13.61
CA LEU A 273 44.08 18.77 -14.47
C LEU A 273 44.26 19.59 -15.75
N TYR A 274 43.16 20.15 -16.27
CA TYR A 274 43.13 20.80 -17.59
C TYR A 274 42.67 22.27 -17.56
N GLY A 275 42.32 22.82 -16.40
CA GLY A 275 41.92 24.22 -16.24
C GLY A 275 40.60 24.58 -16.92
N ILE A 276 39.72 23.60 -17.15
CA ILE A 276 38.41 23.81 -17.78
C ILE A 276 37.44 24.32 -16.71
N SER A 277 36.79 25.47 -16.94
CA SER A 277 35.74 25.93 -16.02
C SER A 277 34.51 25.03 -16.08
N GLN A 278 33.80 24.88 -14.96
CA GLN A 278 32.61 24.01 -14.92
C GLN A 278 31.57 24.38 -15.99
N THR A 279 31.30 25.67 -16.21
CA THR A 279 30.41 26.13 -17.30
C THR A 279 30.86 25.67 -18.70
N ALA A 280 32.17 25.62 -18.96
CA ALA A 280 32.72 25.13 -20.23
C ALA A 280 32.68 23.60 -20.33
N LEU A 281 32.94 22.90 -19.22
CA LEU A 281 32.84 21.44 -19.14
C LEU A 281 31.41 20.98 -19.37
N THR A 282 30.44 21.54 -18.63
CA THR A 282 29.02 21.21 -18.75
C THR A 282 28.53 21.42 -20.18
N LYS A 283 28.77 22.60 -20.77
CA LYS A 283 28.43 22.88 -22.17
C LYS A 283 29.07 21.90 -23.18
N ALA A 284 30.22 21.31 -22.86
CA ALA A 284 30.88 20.33 -23.71
C ALA A 284 30.35 18.89 -23.56
N ILE A 285 29.78 18.54 -22.41
CA ILE A 285 29.22 17.20 -22.14
C ILE A 285 27.70 17.13 -22.37
N THR A 286 26.94 18.21 -22.15
CA THR A 286 25.46 18.26 -22.27
C THR A 286 24.90 17.51 -23.49
N PRO A 287 25.40 17.71 -24.74
CA PRO A 287 24.91 17.01 -25.93
C PRO A 287 25.09 15.49 -25.96
N TYR A 288 25.77 14.90 -24.97
CA TYR A 288 26.03 13.46 -24.83
C TYR A 288 25.33 12.84 -23.62
N LEU A 289 24.76 13.65 -22.72
CA LEU A 289 24.11 13.18 -21.50
C LEU A 289 22.78 12.51 -21.80
N ILE A 290 22.33 11.58 -20.94
CA ILE A 290 21.06 10.86 -21.14
C ILE A 290 19.83 11.75 -20.93
N GLN A 291 20.01 12.89 -20.27
CA GLN A 291 19.02 13.96 -20.12
C GLN A 291 18.64 14.57 -21.49
N ASP A 292 19.63 14.79 -22.36
CA ASP A 292 19.45 15.33 -23.72
C ASP A 292 19.17 14.23 -24.76
N THR A 293 19.95 13.14 -24.72
CA THR A 293 19.98 12.12 -25.78
C THR A 293 18.99 10.97 -25.57
N GLY A 294 18.54 10.77 -24.32
CA GLY A 294 17.81 9.59 -23.88
C GLY A 294 18.71 8.36 -23.72
N ARG A 295 18.47 7.58 -22.66
CA ARG A 295 19.27 6.38 -22.28
C ARG A 295 19.56 5.45 -23.46
N ARG A 296 18.52 5.09 -24.24
CA ARG A 296 18.59 4.14 -25.36
C ARG A 296 19.52 4.56 -26.49
N TRP A 297 19.74 5.85 -26.70
CA TRP A 297 20.71 6.32 -27.69
C TRP A 297 22.13 5.96 -27.27
N LEU A 298 22.45 6.20 -26.00
CA LEU A 298 23.75 5.95 -25.41
C LEU A 298 24.03 4.44 -25.27
N GLU A 299 23.02 3.66 -24.86
CA GLU A 299 23.06 2.19 -24.82
C GLU A 299 23.44 1.60 -26.19
N LYS A 300 22.73 2.02 -27.25
CA LYS A 300 23.03 1.61 -28.62
C LYS A 300 24.40 2.07 -29.12
N LYS A 301 24.84 3.26 -28.71
CA LYS A 301 26.15 3.83 -29.10
C LYS A 301 27.33 3.05 -28.52
N PHE A 302 27.17 2.45 -27.34
CA PHE A 302 28.19 1.68 -26.64
C PHE A 302 28.03 0.15 -26.76
N GLY A 303 27.03 -0.34 -27.49
CA GLY A 303 26.78 -1.78 -27.67
C GLY A 303 26.22 -2.47 -26.43
N ILE A 304 25.46 -1.74 -25.59
CA ILE A 304 24.85 -2.29 -24.38
C ILE A 304 23.55 -3.00 -24.76
N GLU A 305 23.57 -4.33 -24.73
CA GLU A 305 22.41 -5.18 -25.06
C GLU A 305 21.55 -5.50 -23.82
N ASN A 306 22.18 -5.64 -22.65
CA ASN A 306 21.49 -5.93 -21.38
C ASN A 306 21.17 -4.64 -20.62
N GLU A 307 19.87 -4.28 -20.52
CA GLU A 307 19.44 -3.10 -19.76
C GLU A 307 19.82 -3.21 -18.27
N ALA A 308 20.36 -2.13 -17.72
CA ALA A 308 20.82 -2.07 -16.32
C ALA A 308 19.65 -2.16 -15.31
N VAL A 309 19.94 -2.66 -14.10
CA VAL A 309 18.93 -3.01 -13.07
C VAL A 309 19.12 -2.35 -11.72
N MET A 310 18.07 -2.37 -10.90
CA MET A 310 18.13 -2.13 -9.46
C MET A 310 17.76 -3.40 -8.69
N PHE A 311 18.37 -3.58 -7.52
CA PHE A 311 17.98 -4.62 -6.57
C PHE A 311 17.32 -4.00 -5.34
N ILE A 312 16.23 -4.59 -4.89
CA ILE A 312 15.47 -4.20 -3.70
C ILE A 312 14.81 -5.44 -3.11
N SER A 313 14.49 -5.42 -1.82
CA SER A 313 13.66 -6.46 -1.20
C SER A 313 12.34 -6.65 -1.97
N SER A 314 11.84 -7.89 -2.07
CA SER A 314 10.52 -8.21 -2.62
C SER A 314 9.37 -7.50 -1.89
N THR A 315 9.60 -7.03 -0.65
CA THR A 315 8.68 -6.21 0.16
C THR A 315 8.84 -4.70 -0.09
N ALA A 316 9.27 -4.31 -1.29
CA ALA A 316 9.47 -2.92 -1.69
C ALA A 316 8.19 -2.07 -1.63
N HIS A 317 8.32 -0.85 -1.11
CA HIS A 317 7.26 0.15 -1.23
C HIS A 317 6.96 0.51 -2.70
N TYR A 318 5.68 0.66 -3.05
CA TYR A 318 5.21 0.85 -4.43
C TYR A 318 5.80 2.09 -5.14
N SER A 319 6.42 3.03 -4.41
CA SER A 319 7.17 4.15 -5.00
C SER A 319 8.29 3.71 -5.93
N TRP A 320 8.92 2.56 -5.69
CA TRP A 320 10.05 2.07 -6.48
C TRP A 320 9.67 1.65 -7.91
N PRO A 321 8.71 0.74 -8.14
CA PRO A 321 8.23 0.44 -9.49
C PRO A 321 7.59 1.66 -10.17
N LYS A 322 6.87 2.51 -9.42
CA LYS A 322 6.33 3.79 -9.92
C LYS A 322 7.45 4.72 -10.43
N GLY A 323 8.52 4.90 -9.66
CA GLY A 323 9.65 5.76 -10.00
C GLY A 323 10.48 5.23 -11.18
N CYS A 324 10.66 3.90 -11.26
CA CYS A 324 11.31 3.28 -12.42
C CYS A 324 10.48 3.44 -13.70
N ALA A 325 9.15 3.37 -13.62
CA ALA A 325 8.28 3.68 -14.76
C ALA A 325 8.39 5.16 -15.19
N ILE A 326 8.29 6.11 -14.24
CA ILE A 326 8.39 7.56 -14.50
C ILE A 326 9.74 7.94 -15.13
N THR A 327 10.85 7.37 -14.64
CA THR A 327 12.20 7.67 -15.16
C THR A 327 12.56 6.93 -16.45
N GLY A 328 11.62 6.18 -17.06
CA GLY A 328 11.86 5.43 -18.30
C GLY A 328 12.79 4.23 -18.15
N ILE A 329 13.02 3.75 -16.91
CA ILE A 329 13.76 2.52 -16.63
C ILE A 329 12.87 1.30 -16.81
N GLY A 330 11.57 1.42 -16.49
CA GLY A 330 10.60 0.33 -16.51
C GLY A 330 10.64 -0.51 -15.23
N ALA A 331 9.47 -0.85 -14.68
CA ALA A 331 9.37 -1.60 -13.43
C ALA A 331 10.01 -2.99 -13.50
N ALA A 332 10.02 -3.64 -14.67
CA ALA A 332 10.64 -4.94 -14.90
C ALA A 332 12.19 -4.95 -14.81
N ASN A 333 12.84 -3.78 -14.70
CA ASN A 333 14.27 -3.66 -14.41
C ASN A 333 14.56 -3.50 -12.90
N ILE A 334 13.53 -3.58 -12.05
CA ILE A 334 13.70 -3.90 -10.64
C ILE A 334 13.77 -5.43 -10.52
N ILE A 335 14.84 -5.93 -9.92
CA ILE A 335 15.00 -7.34 -9.61
C ILE A 335 14.77 -7.52 -8.12
N SER A 336 13.61 -8.07 -7.75
CA SER A 336 13.27 -8.41 -6.38
C SER A 336 14.30 -9.38 -5.79
N VAL A 337 14.70 -9.11 -4.55
CA VAL A 337 15.55 -9.95 -3.70
C VAL A 337 14.67 -10.53 -2.60
N ASP A 338 14.73 -11.84 -2.40
CA ASP A 338 13.85 -12.55 -1.48
C ASP A 338 14.13 -12.13 -0.01
N VAL A 339 13.16 -12.32 0.88
CA VAL A 339 13.28 -11.96 2.31
C VAL A 339 13.58 -13.17 3.22
N ASP A 340 14.17 -12.89 4.37
CA ASP A 340 14.32 -13.82 5.48
C ASP A 340 13.00 -14.00 6.28
N LEU A 341 13.02 -14.87 7.29
CA LEU A 341 11.87 -15.14 8.17
C LEU A 341 11.46 -13.95 9.08
N ASN A 342 12.07 -12.78 8.91
CA ASN A 342 11.75 -11.53 9.61
C ASN A 342 11.40 -10.40 8.62
N ALA A 343 11.15 -10.71 7.35
CA ALA A 343 10.91 -9.78 6.24
C ALA A 343 12.09 -8.83 5.89
N ARG A 344 13.34 -9.22 6.19
CA ARG A 344 14.57 -8.49 5.85
C ARG A 344 15.22 -9.08 4.59
N MET A 345 15.91 -8.27 3.79
CA MET A 345 16.58 -8.72 2.56
C MET A 345 17.54 -9.90 2.79
N SER A 346 17.37 -10.97 2.02
CA SER A 346 18.25 -12.15 2.03
C SER A 346 19.58 -11.86 1.33
N ILE A 347 20.65 -11.71 2.12
CA ILE A 347 22.01 -11.46 1.63
C ILE A 347 22.53 -12.60 0.72
N SER A 348 22.14 -13.85 0.96
CA SER A 348 22.54 -14.97 0.10
C SER A 348 21.89 -14.88 -1.29
N ASN A 349 20.61 -14.50 -1.32
CA ASN A 349 19.86 -14.28 -2.55
C ASN A 349 20.38 -13.05 -3.32
N LEU A 350 20.69 -11.95 -2.63
CA LEU A 350 21.36 -10.78 -3.19
C LEU A 350 22.70 -11.16 -3.84
N ARG A 351 23.56 -11.90 -3.14
CA ARG A 351 24.84 -12.37 -3.69
C ARG A 351 24.65 -13.24 -4.93
N SER A 352 23.64 -14.12 -4.97
CA SER A 352 23.32 -14.92 -6.17
C SER A 352 22.96 -14.02 -7.35
N LYS A 353 21.97 -13.15 -7.19
CA LYS A 353 21.46 -12.29 -8.27
C LYS A 353 22.51 -11.27 -8.77
N LEU A 354 23.40 -10.78 -7.89
CA LEU A 354 24.55 -9.96 -8.28
C LEU A 354 25.63 -10.77 -9.04
N SER A 355 25.80 -12.06 -8.71
CA SER A 355 26.70 -12.95 -9.46
C SER A 355 26.16 -13.19 -10.87
N ASP A 356 24.84 -13.39 -11.01
CA ASP A 356 24.18 -13.50 -12.31
C ASP A 356 24.32 -12.21 -13.13
N ALA A 357 24.16 -11.05 -12.50
CA ALA A 357 24.34 -9.75 -13.15
C ALA A 357 25.79 -9.54 -13.65
N LEU A 358 26.79 -9.89 -12.83
CA LEU A 358 28.21 -9.86 -13.22
C LEU A 358 28.51 -10.83 -14.37
N ALA A 359 28.02 -12.07 -14.30
CA ALA A 359 28.28 -13.10 -15.30
C ALA A 359 27.67 -12.79 -16.68
N ASN A 360 26.61 -11.97 -16.74
CA ASN A 360 25.94 -11.56 -17.97
C ASN A 360 26.24 -10.11 -18.39
N GLU A 361 27.27 -9.47 -17.82
CA GLU A 361 27.61 -8.05 -18.03
C GLU A 361 26.40 -7.10 -17.92
N ARG A 362 25.46 -7.39 -17.00
CA ARG A 362 24.28 -6.56 -16.73
C ARG A 362 24.62 -5.56 -15.63
N ALA A 363 24.77 -4.29 -16.01
CA ALA A 363 25.16 -3.24 -15.06
C ALA A 363 24.06 -2.98 -14.01
N VAL A 364 24.47 -2.51 -12.83
CA VAL A 364 23.57 -2.31 -11.68
C VAL A 364 23.58 -0.84 -11.28
N TYR A 365 22.43 -0.17 -11.35
CA TYR A 365 22.25 1.21 -10.88
C TYR A 365 22.49 1.29 -9.37
N SER A 366 21.69 0.55 -8.61
CA SER A 366 21.71 0.56 -7.15
C SER A 366 21.25 -0.77 -6.53
N VAL A 367 21.67 -0.96 -5.28
CA VAL A 367 21.00 -1.85 -4.30
C VAL A 367 20.32 -0.95 -3.29
N VAL A 368 19.05 -1.21 -2.99
CA VAL A 368 18.23 -0.46 -2.04
C VAL A 368 18.06 -1.26 -0.77
N ALA A 369 18.51 -0.72 0.37
CA ALA A 369 18.26 -1.26 1.70
C ALA A 369 17.05 -0.56 2.32
N ILE A 370 16.00 -1.30 2.66
CA ILE A 370 14.81 -0.79 3.34
C ILE A 370 15.10 -0.72 4.83
N ILE A 371 15.13 0.49 5.40
CA ILE A 371 15.35 0.70 6.84
C ILE A 371 14.00 1.04 7.46
N GLY A 372 13.24 -0.02 7.80
CA GLY A 372 11.88 0.06 8.30
C GLY A 372 10.83 -0.17 7.21
N SER A 373 10.53 -1.44 6.90
CA SER A 373 9.48 -1.80 5.94
C SER A 373 8.08 -1.36 6.39
N THR A 374 7.17 -1.17 5.42
CA THR A 374 5.87 -0.51 5.67
C THR A 374 4.95 -1.34 6.55
N GLU A 375 5.00 -2.66 6.40
CA GLU A 375 4.10 -3.63 7.02
C GLU A 375 4.64 -4.15 8.36
N HIS A 376 5.97 -4.19 8.52
CA HIS A 376 6.65 -4.93 9.59
C HIS A 376 7.71 -4.12 10.34
N GLY A 377 8.06 -2.93 9.86
CA GLY A 377 9.16 -2.15 10.41
C GLY A 377 10.51 -2.88 10.33
N ALA A 378 10.65 -3.86 9.43
CA ALA A 378 11.85 -4.67 9.29
C ALA A 378 13.01 -3.81 8.76
N VAL A 379 14.22 -4.08 9.24
CA VAL A 379 15.43 -3.35 8.83
C VAL A 379 16.33 -4.27 8.04
N ASP A 380 16.64 -3.88 6.79
CA ASP A 380 17.55 -4.62 5.95
C ASP A 380 19.00 -4.58 6.49
N PRO A 381 19.79 -5.65 6.25
CA PRO A 381 21.18 -5.78 6.68
C PRO A 381 22.14 -4.86 5.90
N LEU A 382 22.04 -3.55 6.10
CA LEU A 382 22.84 -2.50 5.45
C LEU A 382 24.34 -2.75 5.56
N LYS A 383 24.84 -3.15 6.73
CA LYS A 383 26.25 -3.43 6.96
C LYS A 383 26.75 -4.55 6.04
N GLU A 384 26.00 -5.64 5.93
CA GLU A 384 26.29 -6.75 5.05
C GLU A 384 26.15 -6.35 3.56
N ILE A 385 25.18 -5.51 3.20
CA ILE A 385 25.06 -4.95 1.84
C ILE A 385 26.30 -4.10 1.46
N LEU A 386 26.83 -3.32 2.41
CA LEU A 386 28.07 -2.56 2.26
C LEU A 386 29.30 -3.46 2.08
N GLU A 387 29.35 -4.61 2.77
CA GLU A 387 30.38 -5.64 2.59
C GLU A 387 30.25 -6.33 1.23
N VAL A 388 29.03 -6.70 0.80
CA VAL A 388 28.72 -7.24 -0.53
C VAL A 388 29.17 -6.28 -1.64
N ARG A 389 28.93 -4.97 -1.51
CA ARG A 389 29.49 -3.97 -2.44
C ARG A 389 31.02 -4.07 -2.53
N LYS A 390 31.71 -4.16 -1.39
CA LYS A 390 33.18 -4.29 -1.31
C LYS A 390 33.68 -5.65 -1.84
N GLU A 391 32.85 -6.69 -1.88
CA GLU A 391 33.14 -8.00 -2.50
C GLU A 391 33.02 -7.97 -4.03
N PHE A 392 31.95 -7.36 -4.55
CA PHE A 392 31.68 -7.29 -6.00
C PHE A 392 32.55 -6.26 -6.72
N GLN A 393 32.92 -5.16 -6.05
CA GLN A 393 33.83 -4.16 -6.61
C GLN A 393 35.20 -4.76 -6.98
N LYS A 394 35.73 -5.67 -6.16
CA LYS A 394 36.96 -6.44 -6.43
C LYS A 394 36.88 -7.36 -7.67
N GLN A 395 35.66 -7.62 -8.15
CA GLN A 395 35.37 -8.48 -9.30
C GLN A 395 34.94 -7.67 -10.53
N GLY A 396 34.95 -6.34 -10.47
CA GLY A 396 34.60 -5.47 -11.59
C GLY A 396 33.13 -5.00 -11.64
N LEU A 397 32.31 -5.26 -10.61
CA LEU A 397 30.92 -4.78 -10.53
C LEU A 397 30.77 -3.71 -9.44
N SER A 398 30.19 -2.56 -9.78
CA SER A 398 29.92 -1.48 -8.81
C SER A 398 28.54 -0.84 -8.99
N PHE A 399 27.91 -0.54 -7.85
CA PHE A 399 26.56 0.00 -7.75
C PHE A 399 26.46 1.03 -6.61
N LEU A 400 25.44 1.88 -6.70
CA LEU A 400 25.06 2.81 -5.64
C LEU A 400 24.33 2.06 -4.52
N ILE A 401 24.52 2.45 -3.25
CA ILE A 401 23.66 2.01 -2.14
C ILE A 401 22.78 3.17 -1.71
N HIS A 402 21.47 2.95 -1.79
CA HIS A 402 20.46 3.84 -1.26
C HIS A 402 19.78 3.18 -0.06
N CYS A 403 19.57 3.93 1.02
CA CYS A 403 18.72 3.48 2.11
C CYS A 403 17.34 4.13 2.00
N ASP A 404 16.30 3.31 1.78
CA ASP A 404 14.93 3.74 1.98
C ASP A 404 14.64 3.73 3.49
N GLY A 405 15.13 4.77 4.16
CA GLY A 405 14.88 5.04 5.57
C GLY A 405 13.65 5.89 5.80
N ALA A 406 12.70 5.89 4.85
CA ALA A 406 11.44 6.62 4.93
C ALA A 406 10.74 6.42 6.30
N TRP A 407 10.74 5.20 6.83
CA TRP A 407 10.28 4.95 8.19
C TRP A 407 11.41 5.12 9.22
N GLY A 408 12.55 4.46 8.99
CA GLY A 408 13.57 4.23 10.02
C GLY A 408 14.61 5.33 10.23
N GLY A 409 14.69 6.35 9.37
CA GLY A 409 15.78 7.33 9.40
C GLY A 409 15.84 8.15 10.70
N TYR A 410 14.69 8.52 11.29
CA TYR A 410 14.68 9.28 12.56
C TYR A 410 15.15 8.47 13.76
N PHE A 411 15.13 7.14 13.69
CA PHE A 411 15.67 6.27 14.75
C PHE A 411 17.19 6.37 14.87
N ALA A 412 17.89 6.94 13.89
CA ALA A 412 19.30 7.32 14.05
C ALA A 412 19.50 8.26 15.26
N SER A 413 18.51 9.06 15.65
CA SER A 413 18.56 9.88 16.87
C SER A 413 18.62 9.07 18.19
N MET A 414 18.32 7.77 18.16
CA MET A 414 18.45 6.85 19.31
C MET A 414 19.87 6.31 19.49
N VAL A 415 20.78 6.50 18.52
CA VAL A 415 22.16 5.98 18.52
C VAL A 415 23.19 7.13 18.45
N ASP A 416 24.35 6.97 19.10
CA ASP A 416 25.36 8.06 19.18
C ASP A 416 26.26 8.10 17.93
N VAL A 417 25.77 8.66 16.83
CA VAL A 417 26.50 8.73 15.54
C VAL A 417 27.42 9.97 15.42
N LYS A 418 27.80 10.59 16.57
CA LYS A 418 28.65 11.80 16.76
C LYS A 418 27.95 13.17 16.82
N THR A 419 26.75 13.29 17.38
CA THR A 419 26.16 14.63 17.65
C THR A 419 26.91 15.39 18.74
N LYS A 420 27.33 16.63 18.48
CA LYS A 420 27.72 17.56 19.57
C LYS A 420 26.47 18.05 20.32
N GLY A 421 26.62 18.32 21.61
CA GLY A 421 25.50 18.51 22.53
C GLY A 421 24.59 19.71 22.22
N GLY A 422 23.28 19.46 22.24
CA GLY A 422 22.22 20.47 22.45
C GLY A 422 21.76 20.49 23.91
N ASN A 423 21.09 21.57 24.31
CA ASN A 423 20.70 21.82 25.70
C ASN A 423 19.60 20.86 26.21
N GLY A 424 19.99 19.71 26.75
CA GLY A 424 19.08 18.90 27.57
C GLY A 424 18.71 19.65 28.84
N ILE A 425 17.41 19.81 29.11
CA ILE A 425 16.91 20.35 30.38
C ILE A 425 17.12 19.28 31.47
N SER A 426 18.31 19.29 32.06
CA SER A 426 18.61 18.54 33.28
C SER A 426 17.99 19.26 34.48
N ASN A 427 16.84 18.78 34.95
CA ASN A 427 16.26 19.21 36.22
C ASN A 427 15.81 18.00 37.05
N SER A 428 16.60 17.70 38.08
CA SER A 428 16.37 16.62 39.02
C SER A 428 15.35 17.00 40.10
N THR A 429 14.08 16.65 39.91
CA THR A 429 13.09 16.60 41.01
C THR A 429 12.20 15.38 40.86
N ARG A 430 12.56 14.30 41.59
CA ARG A 430 11.75 13.08 41.69
C ARG A 430 10.45 13.38 42.42
N ASN A 431 9.32 13.35 41.72
CA ASN A 431 7.99 13.49 42.32
C ASN A 431 7.20 12.21 42.09
N HIS A 432 6.87 11.49 43.17
CA HIS A 432 6.43 10.09 43.11
C HIS A 432 5.01 9.88 42.56
N THR A 433 4.28 10.95 42.26
CA THR A 433 2.85 10.94 41.85
C THR A 433 2.61 11.07 40.35
N MET A 434 3.65 11.20 39.52
CA MET A 434 3.50 11.32 38.06
C MET A 434 3.40 9.96 37.36
N GLY A 435 2.75 9.95 36.19
CA GLY A 435 2.77 8.86 35.22
C GLY A 435 4.20 8.54 34.77
N PHE A 436 4.44 7.32 34.31
CA PHE A 436 5.80 6.84 34.01
C PHE A 436 5.80 5.94 32.78
N VAL A 437 6.43 6.45 31.73
CA VAL A 437 6.75 5.72 30.51
C VAL A 437 8.28 5.71 30.37
N PRO A 438 8.93 4.54 30.35
CA PRO A 438 10.36 4.44 30.18
C PRO A 438 10.75 4.51 28.69
N ARG A 439 11.94 5.07 28.42
CA ARG A 439 12.57 5.07 27.10
C ARG A 439 13.25 3.71 26.86
N GLN A 440 12.77 2.92 25.91
CA GLN A 440 13.42 1.67 25.50
C GLN A 440 14.51 1.90 24.44
N THR A 441 15.60 1.15 24.53
CA THR A 441 16.65 1.08 23.51
C THR A 441 16.28 0.09 22.41
N LEU A 442 16.70 0.37 21.18
CA LEU A 442 16.56 -0.57 20.05
C LEU A 442 17.35 -1.86 20.28
N ASN A 443 16.97 -2.92 19.56
CA ASN A 443 17.70 -4.19 19.57
C ASN A 443 19.10 -4.04 18.93
N THR A 444 20.06 -4.89 19.31
CA THR A 444 21.46 -4.79 18.87
C THR A 444 21.64 -4.86 17.36
N TYR A 445 20.81 -5.68 16.67
CA TYR A 445 20.85 -5.81 15.22
C TYR A 445 20.47 -4.48 14.55
N THR A 446 19.33 -3.89 14.93
CA THR A 446 18.87 -2.58 14.42
C THR A 446 19.91 -1.49 14.67
N VAL A 447 20.53 -1.45 15.86
CA VAL A 447 21.59 -0.48 16.19
C VAL A 447 22.77 -0.58 15.24
N GLU A 448 23.22 -1.79 14.89
CA GLU A 448 24.34 -2.01 13.97
C GLU A 448 24.05 -1.50 12.56
N GLN A 449 22.81 -1.67 12.07
CA GLN A 449 22.40 -1.16 10.77
C GLN A 449 22.27 0.37 10.76
N LEU A 450 21.67 0.98 11.79
CA LEU A 450 21.53 2.44 11.91
C LEU A 450 22.88 3.16 12.02
N VAL A 451 23.86 2.58 12.73
CA VAL A 451 25.23 3.13 12.80
C VAL A 451 25.94 3.10 11.44
N SER A 452 25.50 2.22 10.52
CA SER A 452 26.07 2.07 9.18
C SER A 452 25.52 3.06 8.14
N PHE A 453 24.52 3.90 8.48
CA PHE A 453 23.93 4.89 7.57
C PHE A 453 24.96 5.80 6.89
N GLY A 454 26.00 6.23 7.62
CA GLY A 454 27.03 7.14 7.10
C GLY A 454 27.88 6.57 5.94
N GLU A 455 27.82 5.26 5.66
CA GLU A 455 28.48 4.62 4.51
C GLU A 455 27.58 4.46 3.27
N ALA A 456 26.26 4.69 3.38
CA ALA A 456 25.35 4.70 2.23
C ALA A 456 25.59 5.93 1.36
N ASP A 457 25.32 5.84 0.06
CA ASP A 457 25.57 6.95 -0.88
C ASP A 457 24.43 7.97 -0.86
N SER A 458 23.20 7.51 -0.57
CA SER A 458 22.04 8.36 -0.31
C SER A 458 21.04 7.71 0.64
N VAL A 459 20.21 8.52 1.30
CA VAL A 459 19.16 8.08 2.23
C VAL A 459 17.89 8.91 2.02
N THR A 460 16.75 8.24 1.87
CA THR A 460 15.42 8.81 2.11
C THR A 460 15.08 8.67 3.61
N ILE A 461 14.40 9.64 4.20
CA ILE A 461 13.96 9.65 5.62
C ILE A 461 12.44 9.99 5.73
N ASP A 462 11.78 9.98 6.92
CA ASP A 462 10.38 10.23 7.44
C ASP A 462 10.16 11.24 8.62
N PRO A 463 10.05 12.59 8.41
CA PRO A 463 9.60 13.54 9.41
C PRO A 463 8.08 13.58 9.57
N HIS A 464 7.34 13.62 8.45
CA HIS A 464 5.88 13.59 8.49
C HIS A 464 5.34 12.21 8.89
N LYS A 465 6.21 11.19 8.95
CA LYS A 465 6.03 9.99 9.77
C LYS A 465 6.58 10.26 11.17
N TYR A 466 7.80 9.81 11.48
CA TYR A 466 8.25 9.67 12.87
C TYR A 466 8.76 10.92 13.58
N ALA A 467 9.06 12.00 12.85
CA ALA A 467 9.27 13.28 13.52
C ALA A 467 7.95 13.96 13.95
N LEU A 468 6.80 13.33 13.61
CA LEU A 468 5.44 13.73 13.96
C LEU A 468 5.10 15.14 13.47
N LEU A 469 5.53 15.46 12.25
CA LEU A 469 5.18 16.71 11.58
C LEU A 469 3.88 16.55 10.78
N LEU A 470 3.25 17.68 10.44
CA LEU A 470 1.94 17.74 9.78
C LEU A 470 1.88 17.02 8.42
N LEU A 471 0.90 16.12 8.28
CA LEU A 471 0.58 15.45 7.02
C LEU A 471 -0.19 16.34 6.01
N ASN A 472 -1.06 17.23 6.50
CA ASN A 472 -2.18 17.78 5.71
C ASN A 472 -2.10 19.29 5.38
N MET A 473 -0.91 19.87 5.19
CA MET A 473 -0.77 21.26 4.68
C MET A 473 0.02 21.40 3.36
N ASN A 474 0.15 20.30 2.61
CA ASN A 474 0.58 20.18 1.20
C ASN A 474 2.06 20.52 0.87
N PRO A 475 2.81 19.57 0.29
CA PRO A 475 2.82 18.14 0.59
C PRO A 475 4.11 17.73 1.33
N PHE A 476 3.94 16.68 2.14
CA PHE A 476 4.91 15.78 2.78
C PHE A 476 6.44 16.02 2.57
N LEU A 477 6.98 17.07 3.20
CA LEU A 477 8.42 17.27 3.43
C LEU A 477 9.30 16.01 3.36
N LEU A 478 10.35 15.95 2.49
CA LEU A 478 11.54 15.09 2.70
C LEU A 478 12.82 15.13 1.85
N TYR A 479 13.87 14.50 2.36
CA TYR A 479 15.23 14.63 1.88
C TYR A 479 15.72 13.40 1.14
N GLY A 480 16.07 13.59 -0.12
CA GLY A 480 17.19 12.89 -0.74
C GLY A 480 18.49 13.39 -0.11
N LEU A 481 18.89 12.80 1.03
CA LEU A 481 20.21 13.06 1.60
C LEU A 481 21.23 12.33 0.75
N THR A 482 22.24 13.04 0.28
CA THR A 482 23.36 12.48 -0.48
C THR A 482 24.61 12.59 0.37
N ARG A 483 25.48 11.57 0.32
CA ARG A 483 26.77 11.60 1.01
C ARG A 483 27.66 12.75 0.52
N SER A 484 27.43 13.19 -0.72
CA SER A 484 28.15 14.28 -1.40
C SER A 484 27.17 15.15 -2.19
N LEU A 485 27.21 16.47 -1.97
CA LEU A 485 26.53 17.50 -2.78
C LEU A 485 26.68 17.27 -4.31
N ASN A 486 27.78 16.66 -4.76
CA ASN A 486 28.03 16.37 -6.17
C ASN A 486 27.06 15.32 -6.77
N LEU A 487 26.34 14.52 -5.97
CA LEU A 487 25.25 13.66 -6.45
C LEU A 487 24.04 14.50 -6.88
N SER A 488 23.70 15.55 -6.13
CA SER A 488 22.61 16.47 -6.47
C SER A 488 22.91 17.31 -7.71
N LEU A 489 24.18 17.55 -8.02
CA LEU A 489 24.62 18.18 -9.28
C LEU A 489 24.48 17.28 -10.53
N VAL A 490 24.01 16.04 -10.36
CA VAL A 490 23.66 15.14 -11.48
C VAL A 490 22.20 15.35 -11.94
N ILE A 491 21.44 16.18 -11.20
CA ILE A 491 20.05 16.57 -11.51
C ILE A 491 20.01 17.82 -12.42
N ASP A 492 20.71 18.89 -12.05
CA ASP A 492 20.75 20.16 -12.82
C ASP A 492 22.12 20.39 -13.48
N LEU A 493 22.08 20.77 -14.75
CA LEU A 493 23.25 21.04 -15.61
C LEU A 493 23.18 22.40 -16.31
N ASP A 494 22.08 23.16 -16.22
CA ASP A 494 22.03 24.52 -16.80
C ASP A 494 22.42 25.59 -15.77
N TYR A 495 22.27 25.32 -14.47
CA TYR A 495 22.66 26.23 -13.39
C TYR A 495 23.67 25.64 -12.40
N VAL A 496 24.90 25.37 -12.86
CA VAL A 496 26.07 25.34 -11.95
C VAL A 496 26.51 26.79 -11.71
N PRO A 497 26.30 27.39 -10.52
CA PRO A 497 26.87 28.69 -10.23
C PRO A 497 28.38 28.55 -10.15
N THR A 498 29.06 29.44 -10.86
CA THR A 498 30.50 29.71 -10.76
C THR A 498 31.05 29.50 -9.35
N GLN A 499 32.13 28.71 -9.22
CA GLN A 499 32.97 28.82 -8.03
C GLN A 499 33.45 30.27 -7.89
N LEU A 500 33.18 30.86 -6.72
CA LEU A 500 33.89 32.01 -6.15
C LEU A 500 33.90 33.32 -6.97
N VAL A 501 32.78 34.04 -7.00
CA VAL A 501 32.79 35.53 -6.95
C VAL A 501 31.68 36.05 -6.05
N GLY A 502 32.04 36.61 -4.89
CA GLY A 502 31.13 37.42 -4.06
C GLY A 502 30.14 36.62 -3.20
N SER A 503 30.07 36.97 -1.93
CA SER A 503 29.07 36.47 -0.98
C SER A 503 27.62 36.79 -1.42
N VAL A 504 26.69 35.86 -1.13
CA VAL A 504 25.22 36.00 -1.04
C VAL A 504 24.35 35.56 -2.26
N ILE A 505 24.83 35.51 -3.51
CA ILE A 505 23.91 35.42 -4.69
C ILE A 505 23.69 34.01 -5.31
N ALA A 506 24.17 32.91 -4.70
CA ALA A 506 24.15 31.58 -5.37
C ALA A 506 23.75 30.38 -4.49
N MET A 507 22.55 30.41 -3.87
CA MET A 507 22.03 29.27 -3.09
C MET A 507 20.51 29.04 -3.28
N SER A 508 20.01 29.06 -4.51
CA SER A 508 18.66 28.56 -4.79
C SER A 508 18.61 27.04 -4.59
N ILE A 509 17.69 26.54 -3.77
CA ILE A 509 17.65 25.11 -3.42
C ILE A 509 16.67 24.30 -4.29
N GLY A 510 15.60 24.92 -4.80
CA GLY A 510 14.59 24.28 -5.65
C GLY A 510 14.99 24.04 -7.11
N VAL A 511 16.29 23.91 -7.42
CA VAL A 511 16.78 23.46 -8.74
C VAL A 511 17.42 22.07 -8.70
N TYR A 512 17.73 21.56 -7.50
CA TYR A 512 18.46 20.30 -7.31
C TYR A 512 17.55 19.09 -7.06
N GLY A 513 16.31 19.13 -7.55
CA GLY A 513 15.28 18.11 -7.35
C GLY A 513 14.29 18.02 -8.52
N VAL A 514 13.25 17.20 -8.38
CA VAL A 514 12.16 17.04 -9.38
C VAL A 514 11.16 18.20 -9.36
N GLU A 515 11.05 18.89 -8.23
CA GLU A 515 10.03 19.91 -7.97
C GLU A 515 10.47 21.33 -8.31
N GLY A 516 9.47 22.23 -8.45
CA GLY A 516 9.66 23.67 -8.61
C GLY A 516 9.28 24.44 -7.36
N SER A 517 8.12 25.12 -7.39
CA SER A 517 7.61 25.91 -6.27
C SER A 517 7.32 25.04 -5.05
N LYS A 518 7.86 25.43 -3.88
CA LYS A 518 7.84 24.64 -2.64
C LYS A 518 7.73 25.56 -1.40
N PRO A 519 6.91 25.22 -0.40
CA PRO A 519 6.58 26.13 0.69
C PRO A 519 7.72 26.26 1.70
N GLY A 520 8.28 27.47 1.87
CA GLY A 520 9.27 27.74 2.92
C GLY A 520 8.71 27.58 4.34
N ALA A 521 7.38 27.57 4.50
CA ALA A 521 6.71 27.22 5.74
C ALA A 521 7.03 25.80 6.21
N ALA A 522 7.21 24.87 5.27
CA ALA A 522 7.59 23.50 5.56
C ALA A 522 8.98 23.44 6.24
N ALA A 523 9.97 24.14 5.67
CA ALA A 523 11.31 24.25 6.24
C ALA A 523 11.30 24.85 7.66
N ALA A 524 10.49 25.88 7.90
CA ALA A 524 10.36 26.51 9.20
C ALA A 524 9.75 25.59 10.27
N GLY A 525 8.73 24.80 9.91
CA GLY A 525 8.12 23.80 10.80
C GLY A 525 9.12 22.71 11.23
N VAL A 526 9.87 22.14 10.28
CA VAL A 526 10.87 21.10 10.59
C VAL A 526 12.01 21.65 11.42
N TRP A 527 12.54 22.81 11.03
CA TRP A 527 13.59 23.48 11.77
C TRP A 527 13.18 23.73 13.23
N LEU A 528 12.00 24.31 13.47
CA LEU A 528 11.55 24.56 14.84
C LEU A 528 11.34 23.27 15.64
N SER A 529 10.85 22.20 15.00
CA SER A 529 10.74 20.89 15.65
C SER A 529 12.13 20.32 16.01
N HIS A 530 13.12 20.44 15.12
CA HIS A 530 14.50 20.01 15.38
C HIS A 530 15.18 20.80 16.50
N GLU A 531 14.98 22.12 16.57
CA GLU A 531 15.56 22.96 17.64
C GLU A 531 14.90 22.72 19.00
N VAL A 532 13.57 22.51 19.04
CA VAL A 532 12.82 22.35 20.29
C VAL A 532 12.91 20.93 20.85
N ILE A 533 12.87 19.91 19.99
CA ILE A 533 12.91 18.50 20.39
C ILE A 533 14.35 18.01 20.44
N GLY A 534 15.14 18.24 19.38
CA GLY A 534 16.53 17.81 19.26
C GLY A 534 16.71 16.46 18.57
N LEU A 535 17.55 16.41 17.53
CA LEU A 535 17.95 15.18 16.82
C LEU A 535 19.00 14.38 17.59
N ASN A 536 18.68 13.96 18.81
CA ASN A 536 19.59 13.20 19.67
C ASN A 536 18.79 12.35 20.68
N LYS A 537 19.52 11.54 21.46
CA LYS A 537 18.94 10.58 22.43
C LYS A 537 17.97 11.19 23.43
N ASN A 538 18.15 12.45 23.82
CA ASN A 538 17.32 13.12 24.82
C ASN A 538 16.09 13.80 24.22
N GLY A 539 16.12 14.06 22.91
CA GLY A 539 15.04 14.63 22.13
C GLY A 539 14.18 13.57 21.44
N TYR A 540 14.31 13.48 20.11
CA TYR A 540 13.62 12.48 19.30
C TYR A 540 13.95 11.05 19.75
N GLY A 541 15.16 10.77 20.25
CA GLY A 541 15.48 9.46 20.81
C GLY A 541 14.69 9.10 22.07
N THR A 542 14.16 10.08 22.81
CA THR A 542 13.24 9.86 23.93
C THR A 542 11.85 9.54 23.43
N LEU A 543 11.29 10.39 22.57
CA LEU A 543 9.97 10.20 21.96
C LEU A 543 9.86 8.83 21.26
N LEU A 544 10.85 8.49 20.43
CA LEU A 544 10.88 7.21 19.73
C LEU A 544 11.09 6.04 20.70
N GLY A 545 11.89 6.18 21.75
CA GLY A 545 12.09 5.12 22.74
C GLY A 545 10.87 4.83 23.62
N GLU A 546 10.02 5.82 23.90
CA GLU A 546 8.72 5.61 24.55
C GLU A 546 7.72 4.91 23.61
N GLY A 547 7.75 5.26 22.31
CA GLY A 547 7.01 4.53 21.27
C GLY A 547 7.46 3.08 21.12
N VAL A 548 8.79 2.82 21.10
CA VAL A 548 9.38 1.47 21.01
C VAL A 548 8.95 0.63 22.21
N PHE A 549 8.95 1.20 23.42
CA PHE A 549 8.44 0.54 24.62
C PHE A 549 6.94 0.18 24.49
N THR A 550 6.11 1.10 24.01
CA THR A 550 4.68 0.85 23.76
C THR A 550 4.48 -0.25 22.72
N CYS A 551 5.26 -0.23 21.62
CA CYS A 551 5.18 -1.21 20.54
C CYS A 551 5.60 -2.61 21.00
N ALA A 552 6.64 -2.71 21.84
CA ALA A 552 7.11 -3.97 22.42
C ALA A 552 6.11 -4.53 23.44
N LYS A 553 5.47 -3.69 24.28
CA LYS A 553 4.37 -4.11 25.16
C LYS A 553 3.12 -4.52 24.37
N LEU A 554 2.83 -3.89 23.23
CA LEU A 554 1.76 -4.31 22.33
C LEU A 554 2.05 -5.70 21.74
N HIS A 555 3.24 -5.90 21.18
CA HIS A 555 3.66 -7.21 20.68
C HIS A 555 3.59 -8.29 21.76
N ALA A 556 4.06 -7.99 22.98
CA ALA A 556 3.97 -8.90 24.12
C ALA A 556 2.53 -9.34 24.40
N ASN A 557 1.57 -8.41 24.37
CA ASN A 557 0.15 -8.73 24.47
C ASN A 557 -0.31 -9.61 23.31
N TRP A 558 -0.06 -9.22 22.05
CA TRP A 558 -0.46 -9.99 20.87
C TRP A 558 0.09 -11.43 20.87
N ALA A 559 1.36 -11.62 21.28
CA ALA A 559 2.00 -12.93 21.37
C ALA A 559 1.45 -13.86 22.46
N THR A 560 0.66 -13.33 23.41
CA THR A 560 0.19 -14.05 24.60
C THR A 560 -1.34 -14.01 24.80
N LEU A 561 -2.07 -13.32 23.91
CA LEU A 561 -3.49 -12.97 24.06
C LEU A 561 -4.45 -14.16 24.01
N SER A 562 -4.15 -15.13 23.15
CA SER A 562 -4.88 -16.39 23.02
C SER A 562 -4.23 -17.49 23.88
N THR A 563 -5.04 -18.25 24.60
CA THR A 563 -4.65 -19.47 25.31
C THR A 563 -5.20 -20.74 24.63
N ASP A 564 -4.93 -21.91 25.20
CA ASP A 564 -5.54 -23.17 24.72
C ASP A 564 -7.06 -23.20 24.93
N ASP A 565 -7.56 -22.54 25.98
CA ASP A 565 -8.99 -22.42 26.30
C ASP A 565 -9.76 -21.54 25.30
N ASP A 566 -9.12 -20.50 24.76
CA ASP A 566 -9.72 -19.61 23.76
C ASP A 566 -10.05 -20.37 22.47
N ASN A 567 -11.20 -20.07 21.85
CA ASN A 567 -11.59 -20.59 20.53
C ASN A 567 -11.00 -19.76 19.37
N PHE A 568 -10.07 -18.86 19.66
CA PHE A 568 -9.32 -18.08 18.69
C PHE A 568 -7.82 -18.19 18.96
N ILE A 569 -7.03 -17.87 17.96
CA ILE A 569 -5.57 -17.76 18.02
C ILE A 569 -5.21 -16.37 17.50
N VAL A 570 -4.28 -15.69 18.18
CA VAL A 570 -3.62 -14.49 17.68
C VAL A 570 -2.14 -14.79 17.57
N THR A 571 -1.56 -14.65 16.37
CA THR A 571 -0.14 -14.90 16.14
C THR A 571 0.50 -13.66 15.52
N PRO A 572 1.42 -12.97 16.21
CA PRO A 572 2.19 -11.88 15.62
C PRO A 572 3.18 -12.43 14.59
N PHE A 573 3.44 -11.65 13.55
CA PHE A 573 4.39 -11.98 12.48
C PHE A 573 5.80 -12.20 13.03
N ASN A 574 6.31 -11.24 13.80
CA ASN A 574 7.61 -11.39 14.44
C ASN A 574 7.56 -12.53 15.46
N ARG A 575 8.63 -13.32 15.49
CA ARG A 575 8.75 -14.53 16.31
C ARG A 575 9.27 -14.18 17.69
N LEU A 576 8.71 -14.82 18.73
CA LEU A 576 9.28 -14.76 20.07
C LEU A 576 10.71 -15.34 20.07
N PRO A 577 11.63 -14.92 20.95
CA PRO A 577 13.00 -15.44 20.96
C PRO A 577 13.09 -16.98 21.06
N ALA A 578 12.18 -17.63 21.80
CA ALA A 578 12.11 -19.10 21.84
C ALA A 578 11.69 -19.73 20.50
N GLU A 579 10.87 -19.05 19.69
CA GLU A 579 10.53 -19.49 18.33
C GLU A 579 11.69 -19.27 17.35
N VAL A 580 12.47 -18.19 17.53
CA VAL A 580 13.69 -17.91 16.74
C VAL A 580 14.78 -18.96 17.02
N ASP A 581 14.95 -19.32 18.30
CA ASP A 581 15.89 -20.35 18.77
C ASP A 581 15.47 -21.80 18.44
N GLY A 582 14.29 -22.01 17.82
CA GLY A 582 13.78 -23.34 17.48
C GLY A 582 13.45 -24.21 18.70
N LYS A 583 12.98 -23.59 19.79
CA LYS A 583 12.61 -24.28 21.04
C LYS A 583 11.34 -25.12 20.90
N SER A 584 11.15 -26.02 21.87
CA SER A 584 9.93 -26.82 21.97
C SER A 584 8.70 -25.98 22.32
N SER A 585 7.49 -26.46 21.98
CA SER A 585 6.23 -25.78 22.31
C SER A 585 6.06 -25.51 23.81
N GLU A 586 6.57 -26.41 24.67
CA GLU A 586 6.57 -26.24 26.14
C GLU A 586 7.47 -25.08 26.59
N GLU A 587 8.65 -24.91 25.97
CA GLU A 587 9.54 -23.77 26.24
C GLU A 587 8.97 -22.45 25.71
N ILE A 588 8.30 -22.47 24.55
CA ILE A 588 7.61 -21.31 23.98
C ILE A 588 6.47 -20.87 24.91
N GLU A 589 5.66 -21.79 25.44
CA GLU A 589 4.59 -21.44 26.37
C GLU A 589 5.15 -20.94 27.72
N LYS A 590 6.25 -21.51 28.24
CA LYS A 590 6.97 -20.95 29.41
C LYS A 590 7.45 -19.52 29.18
N GLN A 591 7.89 -19.18 27.96
CA GLN A 591 8.24 -17.80 27.63
C GLN A 591 6.99 -16.90 27.59
N LYS A 592 5.86 -17.38 27.06
CA LYS A 592 4.58 -16.65 27.10
C LYS A 592 4.06 -16.45 28.53
N GLU A 593 4.13 -17.46 29.40
CA GLU A 593 3.83 -17.35 30.83
C GLU A 593 4.70 -16.30 31.52
N PHE A 594 6.00 -16.29 31.23
CA PHE A 594 6.92 -15.28 31.74
C PHE A 594 6.53 -13.87 31.27
N ILE A 595 6.21 -13.69 29.99
CA ILE A 595 5.74 -12.40 29.43
C ILE A 595 4.44 -11.95 30.12
N ARG A 596 3.43 -12.82 30.25
CA ARG A 596 2.17 -12.51 30.94
C ARG A 596 2.44 -12.06 32.39
N LYS A 597 3.33 -12.74 33.10
CA LYS A 597 3.60 -12.50 34.53
C LYS A 597 4.50 -11.30 34.82
N TYR A 598 5.54 -11.06 34.01
CA TYR A 598 6.62 -10.10 34.31
C TYR A 598 6.68 -8.91 33.35
N ILE A 599 5.90 -8.88 32.27
CA ILE A 599 5.87 -7.76 31.30
C ILE A 599 4.47 -7.13 31.19
N ILE A 600 3.41 -7.94 31.07
CA ILE A 600 2.06 -7.45 30.82
C ILE A 600 1.35 -7.05 32.13
N ASN A 601 1.29 -7.97 33.09
CA ASN A 601 0.54 -7.79 34.34
C ASN A 601 1.34 -7.05 35.44
N VAL A 602 2.22 -6.13 35.03
CA VAL A 602 3.05 -5.31 35.92
C VAL A 602 3.04 -3.84 35.46
N ASP A 603 3.14 -2.93 36.42
CA ASP A 603 3.28 -1.50 36.12
C ASP A 603 4.66 -1.20 35.54
N ASN A 604 4.76 -0.10 34.78
CA ASN A 604 5.99 0.26 34.07
C ASN A 604 7.18 0.55 35.02
N LYS A 605 6.97 1.02 36.26
CA LYS A 605 8.03 1.29 37.26
C LYS A 605 8.59 0.01 37.87
N THR A 606 7.79 -1.06 37.90
CA THR A 606 8.22 -2.40 38.28
C THR A 606 8.95 -3.09 37.13
N LEU A 607 8.36 -3.07 35.92
CA LEU A 607 8.97 -3.63 34.69
C LEU A 607 10.35 -3.05 34.40
N ALA A 608 10.51 -1.72 34.46
CA ALA A 608 11.79 -1.06 34.19
C ALA A 608 12.93 -1.41 35.18
N LYS A 609 12.63 -2.10 36.30
CA LYS A 609 13.62 -2.56 37.29
C LYS A 609 13.92 -4.06 37.20
N ASP A 610 13.09 -4.84 36.51
CA ASP A 610 13.34 -6.26 36.31
C ASP A 610 14.24 -6.43 35.08
N GLN A 611 15.53 -6.66 35.32
CA GLN A 611 16.53 -6.79 34.26
C GLN A 611 16.19 -7.93 33.28
N ALA A 612 15.62 -9.04 33.75
CA ALA A 612 15.32 -10.19 32.90
C ALA A 612 14.11 -9.92 32.00
N ALA A 613 13.06 -9.29 32.55
CA ALA A 613 11.92 -8.83 31.77
C ALA A 613 12.29 -7.72 30.79
N TRP A 614 13.17 -6.79 31.19
CA TRP A 614 13.63 -5.69 30.35
C TRP A 614 14.49 -6.15 29.16
N GLU A 615 15.44 -7.06 29.36
CA GLU A 615 16.23 -7.62 28.25
C GLU A 615 15.38 -8.47 27.31
N LEU A 616 14.38 -9.21 27.82
CA LEU A 616 13.42 -9.91 26.97
C LEU A 616 12.58 -8.92 26.13
N LEU A 617 12.08 -7.84 26.75
CA LEU A 617 11.23 -6.85 26.09
C LEU A 617 11.93 -6.16 24.89
N LYS A 618 13.24 -5.96 24.94
CA LYS A 618 14.04 -5.44 23.80
C LYS A 618 14.05 -6.35 22.57
N LEU A 619 13.69 -7.63 22.74
CA LEU A 619 13.65 -8.65 21.70
C LEU A 619 12.22 -8.97 21.22
N LEU A 620 11.21 -8.24 21.70
CA LEU A 620 9.80 -8.41 21.32
C LEU A 620 9.38 -7.34 20.30
N GLY A 621 8.74 -7.75 19.21
CA GLY A 621 8.27 -6.85 18.14
C GLY A 621 9.07 -6.95 16.85
N GLY A 622 8.71 -6.10 15.88
CA GLY A 622 9.54 -5.81 14.70
C GLY A 622 10.74 -4.93 15.03
N ASP A 623 11.64 -4.74 14.07
CA ASP A 623 12.87 -3.97 14.27
C ASP A 623 12.59 -2.49 14.60
N LEU A 624 11.56 -1.91 13.98
CA LEU A 624 11.16 -0.50 14.10
C LEU A 624 9.63 -0.32 14.14
N MET A 625 9.05 -0.41 15.35
CA MET A 625 7.72 0.12 15.72
C MET A 625 6.49 -0.18 14.82
N ALA A 626 6.51 -1.28 14.06
CA ALA A 626 5.33 -1.82 13.40
C ALA A 626 5.21 -3.31 13.70
N ASN A 627 4.03 -3.74 14.14
CA ASN A 627 3.68 -5.12 14.43
C ASN A 627 2.64 -5.59 13.40
N ALA A 628 2.91 -6.69 12.69
CA ALA A 628 1.84 -7.42 12.00
C ALA A 628 1.34 -8.56 12.88
N MET A 629 0.05 -8.88 12.79
CA MET A 629 -0.58 -10.04 13.43
C MET A 629 -1.73 -10.57 12.58
N ALA A 630 -2.05 -11.84 12.75
CA ALA A 630 -3.20 -12.46 12.11
C ALA A 630 -3.91 -13.34 13.13
N CYS A 631 -5.22 -13.48 12.93
CA CYS A 631 -6.09 -14.30 13.74
C CYS A 631 -6.45 -15.61 13.02
N ASN A 632 -6.68 -16.66 13.79
CA ASN A 632 -7.29 -17.90 13.33
C ASN A 632 -8.28 -18.40 14.41
N PHE A 633 -9.06 -19.44 14.14
CA PHE A 633 -10.09 -19.94 15.06
C PHE A 633 -10.06 -21.47 15.23
N LYS A 634 -10.59 -21.92 16.36
CA LYS A 634 -10.80 -23.33 16.70
C LYS A 634 -12.31 -23.56 16.80
N TYR A 635 -12.82 -24.58 16.12
CA TYR A 635 -14.23 -25.00 16.17
C TYR A 635 -14.33 -26.43 16.69
N THR A 636 -15.53 -26.88 17.03
CA THR A 636 -15.73 -28.19 17.67
C THR A 636 -16.33 -29.20 16.68
N ILE A 637 -15.70 -30.37 16.56
CA ILE A 637 -16.22 -31.52 15.83
C ILE A 637 -16.44 -32.66 16.83
N GLY A 638 -17.71 -32.99 17.12
CA GLY A 638 -18.07 -33.88 18.22
C GLY A 638 -17.60 -33.33 19.58
N ASP A 639 -16.75 -34.06 20.29
CA ASP A 639 -16.16 -33.62 21.56
C ASP A 639 -14.77 -32.94 21.41
N LYS A 640 -14.25 -32.78 20.19
CA LYS A 640 -12.88 -32.31 19.95
C LYS A 640 -12.85 -30.89 19.39
N LYS A 641 -12.07 -30.01 20.01
CA LYS A 641 -11.65 -28.75 19.37
C LYS A 641 -10.67 -29.06 18.24
N VAL A 642 -10.94 -28.54 17.06
CA VAL A 642 -10.12 -28.64 15.84
C VAL A 642 -9.73 -27.23 15.40
N LEU A 643 -8.49 -27.05 14.98
CA LEU A 643 -7.99 -25.79 14.45
C LEU A 643 -8.37 -25.64 12.98
N ASN A 644 -8.87 -24.47 12.57
CA ASN A 644 -9.08 -24.16 11.16
C ASN A 644 -7.75 -24.19 10.39
N THR A 645 -7.71 -24.95 9.31
CA THR A 645 -6.57 -25.03 8.37
C THR A 645 -6.79 -24.21 7.09
N SER A 646 -8.00 -23.71 6.84
CA SER A 646 -8.33 -22.92 5.65
C SER A 646 -7.80 -21.49 5.75
N ILE A 647 -6.90 -21.13 4.84
CA ILE A 647 -6.36 -19.77 4.69
C ILE A 647 -7.49 -18.79 4.29
N VAL A 648 -8.46 -19.24 3.49
CA VAL A 648 -9.63 -18.43 3.08
C VAL A 648 -10.47 -18.01 4.28
N GLU A 649 -10.77 -18.95 5.19
CA GLU A 649 -11.53 -18.63 6.41
C GLU A 649 -10.77 -17.73 7.38
N ALA A 650 -9.45 -17.93 7.51
CA ALA A 650 -8.60 -17.03 8.28
C ALA A 650 -8.60 -15.62 7.65
N ASN A 651 -8.49 -15.49 6.33
CA ASN A 651 -8.53 -14.21 5.64
C ASN A 651 -9.86 -13.48 5.84
N ILE A 652 -10.99 -14.20 5.78
CA ILE A 652 -12.32 -13.64 6.01
C ILE A 652 -12.47 -13.17 7.46
N MET A 653 -12.02 -13.96 8.44
CA MET A 653 -11.99 -13.55 9.85
C MET A 653 -11.16 -12.26 10.05
N ASN A 654 -9.93 -12.20 9.52
CA ASN A 654 -9.06 -11.03 9.64
C ASN A 654 -9.65 -9.79 8.94
N THR A 655 -10.28 -9.97 7.78
CA THR A 655 -10.95 -8.88 7.02
C THR A 655 -12.15 -8.34 7.79
N ARG A 656 -12.96 -9.21 8.40
CA ARG A 656 -14.08 -8.81 9.27
C ARG A 656 -13.62 -8.07 10.52
N ILE A 657 -12.54 -8.53 11.16
CA ILE A 657 -11.93 -7.81 12.28
C ILE A 657 -11.48 -6.42 11.82
N PHE A 658 -10.75 -6.31 10.70
CA PHE A 658 -10.34 -5.02 10.13
C PHE A 658 -11.52 -4.08 9.90
N ASN A 659 -12.62 -4.55 9.29
CA ASN A 659 -13.83 -3.75 9.05
C ASN A 659 -14.50 -3.24 10.33
N ARG A 660 -14.19 -3.81 11.51
CA ARG A 660 -14.66 -3.34 12.82
C ARG A 660 -13.68 -2.37 13.50
N VAL A 661 -12.40 -2.48 13.21
CA VAL A 661 -11.32 -1.62 13.74
C VAL A 661 -10.78 -0.65 12.69
N SER A 662 -11.59 -0.24 11.73
CA SER A 662 -11.22 0.75 10.71
C SER A 662 -12.43 1.60 10.31
N VAL A 663 -12.17 2.66 9.54
CA VAL A 663 -13.19 3.46 8.87
C VAL A 663 -12.81 3.44 7.39
N ALA A 664 -13.48 2.62 6.61
CA ALA A 664 -13.05 2.28 5.25
C ALA A 664 -13.88 2.98 4.17
N ARG A 665 -15.01 3.60 4.53
CA ARG A 665 -16.00 4.13 3.59
C ARG A 665 -16.56 5.49 4.02
N PRO A 666 -16.89 6.40 3.08
CA PRO A 666 -17.65 7.60 3.39
C PRO A 666 -18.98 7.28 4.09
N GLY A 667 -19.35 8.08 5.09
CA GLY A 667 -20.58 7.90 5.87
C GLY A 667 -20.45 7.01 7.11
N GLU A 668 -19.36 6.25 7.27
CA GLU A 668 -19.10 5.49 8.49
C GLU A 668 -18.79 6.41 9.69
N GLU A 669 -19.57 6.30 10.76
CA GLU A 669 -19.39 7.13 11.96
C GLU A 669 -18.15 6.71 12.77
N VAL A 670 -17.08 7.51 12.70
CA VAL A 670 -15.82 7.36 13.45
C VAL A 670 -16.04 7.00 14.93
N LYS A 671 -17.00 7.65 15.60
CA LYS A 671 -17.33 7.43 17.02
C LYS A 671 -17.91 6.03 17.35
N LYS A 672 -18.30 5.22 16.34
CA LYS A 672 -18.75 3.83 16.52
C LYS A 672 -17.59 2.83 16.55
N ARG A 673 -16.35 3.28 16.28
CA ARG A 673 -15.15 2.43 16.28
C ARG A 673 -14.41 2.57 17.60
N GLU A 674 -14.26 1.47 18.32
CA GLU A 674 -13.53 1.44 19.59
C GLU A 674 -12.00 1.53 19.39
N LEU A 675 -11.49 0.99 18.29
CA LEU A 675 -10.07 0.91 17.96
C LEU A 675 -9.85 1.19 16.49
N PHE A 676 -8.63 1.63 16.15
CA PHE A 676 -8.23 1.83 14.75
C PHE A 676 -6.90 1.11 14.49
N LEU A 677 -6.96 0.04 13.70
CA LEU A 677 -5.80 -0.66 13.11
C LEU A 677 -5.79 -0.45 11.58
N THR A 678 -4.77 -0.95 10.90
CA THR A 678 -4.80 -1.11 9.44
C THR A 678 -4.64 -2.60 9.08
N SER A 679 -4.64 -2.94 7.79
CA SER A 679 -4.44 -4.31 7.32
C SER A 679 -3.64 -4.34 6.02
N SER A 680 -2.98 -5.46 5.74
CA SER A 680 -2.31 -5.72 4.46
C SER A 680 -2.42 -7.21 4.11
N GLN A 681 -2.31 -7.54 2.83
CA GLN A 681 -2.29 -8.91 2.35
C GLN A 681 -0.85 -9.29 1.99
N PHE A 682 -0.30 -10.29 2.66
CA PHE A 682 1.03 -10.81 2.37
C PHE A 682 0.91 -11.85 1.27
N SER A 683 1.48 -11.54 0.10
CA SER A 683 1.46 -12.47 -1.03
C SER A 683 2.52 -13.56 -0.89
N GLN A 684 2.16 -14.77 -1.30
CA GLN A 684 3.09 -15.90 -1.33
C GLN A 684 4.25 -15.68 -2.30
N GLU A 685 4.03 -14.88 -3.36
CA GLU A 685 5.04 -14.41 -4.31
C GLU A 685 6.12 -13.55 -3.63
N ASN A 686 5.74 -12.52 -2.88
CA ASN A 686 6.71 -11.57 -2.32
C ASN A 686 7.38 -12.11 -1.05
N TYR A 687 6.67 -12.88 -0.21
CA TYR A 687 7.19 -13.32 1.08
C TYR A 687 7.78 -14.74 1.06
N GLY A 688 7.45 -15.60 0.09
CA GLY A 688 8.05 -16.93 -0.04
C GLY A 688 8.00 -17.76 1.26
N GLU A 689 9.14 -18.32 1.66
CA GLU A 689 9.29 -19.12 2.89
C GLU A 689 8.90 -18.36 4.16
N CYS A 690 9.06 -17.02 4.20
CA CYS A 690 8.67 -16.20 5.33
C CYS A 690 7.17 -16.32 5.62
N LEU A 691 6.32 -16.22 4.58
CA LEU A 691 4.89 -16.38 4.73
C LEU A 691 4.50 -17.85 5.01
N THR A 692 5.20 -18.82 4.41
CA THR A 692 5.00 -20.25 4.72
C THR A 692 5.24 -20.54 6.20
N ASN A 693 6.31 -20.00 6.78
CA ASN A 693 6.61 -20.12 8.21
C ASN A 693 5.53 -19.42 9.07
N TYR A 694 5.08 -18.23 8.66
CA TYR A 694 4.08 -17.49 9.41
C TYR A 694 2.71 -18.19 9.42
N LYS A 695 2.23 -18.66 8.27
CA LYS A 695 1.01 -19.47 8.15
C LYS A 695 1.08 -20.73 9.02
N LYS A 696 2.23 -21.42 9.02
CA LYS A 696 2.42 -22.61 9.86
C LYS A 696 2.27 -22.32 11.37
N ARG A 697 2.70 -21.15 11.84
CA ARG A 697 2.51 -20.71 13.25
C ARG A 697 1.04 -20.40 13.59
N LEU A 698 0.18 -20.17 12.60
CA LEU A 698 -1.28 -20.05 12.73
C LEU A 698 -2.00 -21.41 12.60
N GLY A 699 -1.29 -22.48 12.25
CA GLY A 699 -1.87 -23.80 11.88
C GLY A 699 -2.43 -23.86 10.46
N LEU A 700 -1.98 -22.96 9.59
CA LEU A 700 -2.39 -22.88 8.18
C LEU A 700 -1.26 -23.41 7.27
N GLU A 701 -1.62 -24.13 6.21
CA GLU A 701 -0.68 -24.60 5.18
C GLU A 701 -1.28 -24.38 3.78
N GLY A 702 -0.43 -24.24 2.74
CA GLY A 702 -0.86 -24.00 1.36
C GLY A 702 -0.26 -22.73 0.72
N PRO A 703 -0.46 -22.51 -0.60
CA PRO A 703 0.15 -21.42 -1.37
C PRO A 703 -0.63 -20.09 -1.32
N ASP A 704 -1.71 -20.03 -0.54
CA ASP A 704 -2.63 -18.89 -0.54
C ASP A 704 -2.10 -17.69 0.28
N ASP A 705 -2.45 -16.49 -0.14
CA ASP A 705 -1.99 -15.23 0.48
C ASP A 705 -2.68 -14.99 1.83
N LEU A 706 -2.07 -14.24 2.75
CA LEU A 706 -2.60 -14.04 4.11
C LEU A 706 -2.94 -12.58 4.40
N CYS A 707 -4.21 -12.30 4.70
CA CYS A 707 -4.65 -11.01 5.25
C CYS A 707 -4.21 -10.88 6.71
N SER A 708 -3.35 -9.91 6.99
CA SER A 708 -2.81 -9.62 8.33
C SER A 708 -3.23 -8.22 8.78
N LEU A 709 -3.58 -8.10 10.05
CA LEU A 709 -3.81 -6.83 10.74
C LEU A 709 -2.46 -6.21 11.08
N LEU A 710 -2.32 -4.91 10.85
CA LEU A 710 -1.11 -4.16 11.15
C LEU A 710 -1.38 -3.14 12.26
N ASN A 711 -0.44 -3.09 13.20
CA ASN A 711 -0.39 -2.18 14.32
C ASN A 711 0.90 -1.35 14.23
N VAL A 712 0.78 -0.11 13.75
CA VAL A 712 1.83 0.90 13.82
C VAL A 712 1.69 1.70 15.10
N THR A 713 2.77 1.76 15.89
CA THR A 713 2.73 2.35 17.25
C THR A 713 3.63 3.57 17.32
N MET A 714 3.03 4.77 17.23
CA MET A 714 3.76 6.04 17.31
C MET A 714 3.45 6.83 18.58
N SER A 715 2.42 6.41 19.32
CA SER A 715 1.90 7.10 20.49
C SER A 715 2.65 6.68 21.76
N PRO A 716 3.23 7.61 22.54
CA PRO A 716 3.85 7.30 23.84
C PRO A 716 2.81 7.22 24.98
N TRP A 717 1.55 7.60 24.72
CA TRP A 717 0.47 7.66 25.70
C TRP A 717 -0.07 6.30 26.19
N PRO A 718 -0.26 5.25 25.36
CA PRO A 718 -1.07 4.09 25.73
C PRO A 718 -0.53 3.31 26.94
N THR A 719 0.78 3.32 27.19
CA THR A 719 1.36 2.62 28.34
C THR A 719 1.20 3.32 29.68
N ASP A 720 0.81 4.60 29.73
CA ASP A 720 0.51 5.24 31.01
C ASP A 720 -0.86 4.80 31.54
N GLY A 721 -0.97 4.62 32.86
CA GLY A 721 -2.22 4.25 33.52
C GLY A 721 -2.90 2.95 33.04
N ASN A 722 -2.14 1.96 32.54
CA ASN A 722 -2.62 0.66 32.01
C ASN A 722 -3.60 0.72 30.82
N PHE A 723 -3.83 1.88 30.20
CA PHE A 723 -4.79 2.06 29.10
C PHE A 723 -4.58 1.04 27.95
N LEU A 724 -3.33 0.68 27.67
CA LEU A 724 -2.98 -0.33 26.68
C LEU A 724 -3.64 -1.69 26.94
N THR A 725 -3.49 -2.24 28.14
CA THR A 725 -4.02 -3.57 28.47
C THR A 725 -5.53 -3.50 28.69
N ASP A 726 -5.97 -2.53 29.49
CA ASP A 726 -7.33 -2.46 30.02
C ASP A 726 -8.35 -1.92 29.01
N VAL A 727 -7.90 -1.27 27.93
CA VAL A 727 -8.76 -0.74 26.85
C VAL A 727 -8.36 -1.27 25.49
N VAL A 728 -7.12 -1.06 25.03
CA VAL A 728 -6.72 -1.38 23.65
C VAL A 728 -6.71 -2.90 23.41
N VAL A 729 -6.08 -3.66 24.29
CA VAL A 729 -6.00 -5.13 24.17
C VAL A 729 -7.32 -5.78 24.55
N ALA A 730 -8.04 -5.24 25.55
CA ALA A 730 -9.33 -5.76 25.99
C ALA A 730 -10.43 -5.67 24.92
N GLU A 731 -10.63 -4.49 24.30
CA GLU A 731 -11.61 -4.35 23.21
C GLU A 731 -11.18 -5.13 21.96
N PHE A 732 -9.88 -5.24 21.68
CA PHE A 732 -9.42 -6.11 20.58
C PHE A 732 -9.74 -7.58 20.83
N LYS A 733 -9.45 -8.12 22.04
CA LYS A 733 -9.80 -9.51 22.40
C LYS A 733 -11.30 -9.77 22.25
N LYS A 734 -12.14 -8.84 22.69
CA LYS A 734 -13.60 -8.93 22.54
C LYS A 734 -14.02 -8.99 21.06
N ILE A 735 -13.51 -8.10 20.21
CA ILE A 735 -13.79 -8.12 18.77
C ILE A 735 -13.34 -9.45 18.14
N VAL A 736 -12.11 -9.92 18.43
CA VAL A 736 -11.60 -11.21 17.92
C VAL A 736 -12.45 -12.38 18.40
N GLN A 737 -12.92 -12.37 19.65
CA GLN A 737 -13.78 -13.42 20.20
C GLN A 737 -15.16 -13.43 19.54
N GLU A 738 -15.76 -12.27 19.27
CA GLU A 738 -17.02 -12.13 18.55
C GLU A 738 -16.87 -12.61 17.08
N GLU A 739 -15.84 -12.17 16.36
CA GLU A 739 -15.60 -12.63 14.97
C GLU A 739 -15.20 -14.12 14.90
N ALA A 740 -14.56 -14.67 15.92
CA ALA A 740 -14.32 -16.10 16.02
C ALA A 740 -15.63 -16.88 16.17
N GLN A 741 -16.61 -16.38 16.93
CA GLN A 741 -17.94 -17.00 17.03
C GLN A 741 -18.66 -17.02 15.67
N TYR A 742 -18.60 -15.93 14.91
CA TYR A 742 -19.12 -15.89 13.53
C TYR A 742 -18.39 -16.88 12.61
N ALA A 743 -17.06 -16.94 12.66
CA ALA A 743 -16.27 -17.89 11.85
C ALA A 743 -16.57 -19.35 12.22
N ILE A 744 -16.75 -19.66 13.52
CA ILE A 744 -17.15 -20.99 14.00
C ILE A 744 -18.55 -21.34 13.48
N ALA A 745 -19.54 -20.46 13.62
CA ALA A 745 -20.91 -20.70 13.15
C ALA A 745 -20.95 -20.96 11.63
N ARG A 746 -20.23 -20.15 10.84
CA ARG A 746 -20.09 -20.30 9.38
C ARG A 746 -19.44 -21.62 8.95
N ASN A 747 -18.54 -22.18 9.78
CA ASN A 747 -17.78 -23.40 9.48
C ASN A 747 -18.26 -24.65 10.25
N THR A 748 -19.39 -24.58 10.94
CA THR A 748 -20.00 -25.71 11.65
C THR A 748 -21.27 -26.13 10.93
N THR A 749 -21.36 -27.39 10.50
CA THR A 749 -22.58 -27.95 9.92
C THR A 749 -23.73 -27.89 10.94
N SER A 750 -24.87 -27.34 10.53
CA SER A 750 -26.09 -27.24 11.33
C SER A 750 -27.34 -27.39 10.45
N PRO A 751 -28.51 -27.71 11.02
CA PRO A 751 -29.77 -27.74 10.28
C PRO A 751 -30.10 -26.35 9.70
N ASP A 752 -30.41 -26.30 8.41
CA ASP A 752 -30.61 -25.07 7.63
C ASP A 752 -31.66 -25.23 6.52
N PHE A 753 -32.01 -24.14 5.85
CA PHE A 753 -32.90 -24.13 4.69
C PHE A 753 -32.09 -24.17 3.39
N HIS A 754 -32.29 -25.22 2.60
CA HIS A 754 -31.60 -25.52 1.35
C HIS A 754 -32.56 -25.31 0.18
N GLY A 755 -32.20 -24.40 -0.72
CA GLY A 755 -32.94 -24.13 -1.95
C GLY A 755 -32.41 -24.94 -3.13
N PHE A 756 -33.31 -25.31 -4.04
CA PHE A 756 -32.99 -26.03 -5.27
C PHE A 756 -33.72 -25.42 -6.47
N VAL A 757 -32.98 -25.05 -7.52
CA VAL A 757 -33.52 -24.66 -8.82
C VAL A 757 -34.17 -25.88 -9.48
N MET A 758 -35.45 -25.76 -9.81
CA MET A 758 -36.23 -26.83 -10.44
C MET A 758 -36.05 -26.85 -11.95
N GLN A 759 -35.57 -27.98 -12.48
CA GLN A 759 -35.30 -28.16 -13.90
C GLN A 759 -36.04 -29.39 -14.47
N GLY A 760 -36.66 -29.21 -15.64
CA GLY A 760 -37.36 -30.28 -16.35
C GLY A 760 -38.72 -30.65 -15.77
N ASP A 761 -39.33 -31.68 -16.35
CA ASP A 761 -40.64 -32.19 -15.97
C ASP A 761 -40.86 -33.71 -16.16
N SER A 762 -39.82 -34.49 -16.53
CA SER A 762 -39.74 -35.95 -16.40
C SER A 762 -38.35 -36.50 -16.81
N PRO A 763 -37.44 -36.83 -15.86
CA PRO A 763 -37.54 -36.66 -14.41
C PRO A 763 -37.29 -35.20 -13.99
N LEU A 764 -37.80 -34.83 -12.83
CA LEU A 764 -37.53 -33.53 -12.22
C LEU A 764 -36.13 -33.52 -11.61
N HIS A 765 -35.27 -32.62 -12.07
CA HIS A 765 -33.96 -32.35 -11.48
C HIS A 765 -34.04 -31.13 -10.57
N LEU A 766 -33.25 -31.16 -9.49
CA LEU A 766 -33.18 -30.15 -8.45
C LEU A 766 -31.71 -29.80 -8.23
N VAL A 767 -31.30 -28.63 -8.73
CA VAL A 767 -29.92 -28.12 -8.63
C VAL A 767 -29.83 -27.25 -7.37
N HIS A 768 -29.01 -27.64 -6.40
CA HIS A 768 -28.83 -26.90 -5.15
C HIS A 768 -28.38 -25.44 -5.41
N LEU A 769 -28.62 -24.55 -4.43
CA LEU A 769 -28.09 -23.18 -4.40
C LEU A 769 -26.80 -23.15 -3.55
N PRO A 770 -25.61 -23.39 -4.13
CA PRO A 770 -24.36 -23.43 -3.39
C PRO A 770 -23.93 -22.06 -2.87
N MET A 771 -23.16 -22.08 -1.79
CA MET A 771 -22.34 -20.95 -1.36
C MET A 771 -20.92 -21.44 -1.06
N PHE A 772 -19.89 -20.78 -1.60
CA PHE A 772 -18.49 -21.06 -1.21
C PHE A 772 -18.21 -20.69 0.26
N ASN A 773 -19.14 -19.99 0.88
CA ASN A 773 -18.92 -19.15 2.05
C ASN A 773 -19.81 -19.53 3.25
N MET A 774 -20.53 -20.66 3.18
CA MET A 774 -21.30 -21.21 4.29
C MET A 774 -21.19 -22.73 4.30
N LYS A 775 -20.77 -23.33 5.43
CA LYS A 775 -20.52 -24.77 5.50
C LYS A 775 -21.74 -25.62 5.14
N ASN A 776 -22.93 -25.17 5.53
CA ASN A 776 -24.20 -25.83 5.22
C ASN A 776 -24.47 -25.91 3.70
N HIS A 777 -23.96 -24.95 2.91
CA HIS A 777 -24.26 -24.78 1.49
C HIS A 777 -23.04 -25.03 0.58
N ARG A 778 -21.95 -25.59 1.12
CA ARG A 778 -20.66 -25.81 0.43
C ARG A 778 -20.64 -27.00 -0.54
N TYR A 779 -21.74 -27.22 -1.25
CA TYR A 779 -21.88 -28.34 -2.17
C TYR A 779 -22.56 -27.90 -3.48
N GLN A 780 -21.91 -28.18 -4.59
CA GLN A 780 -22.55 -28.24 -5.89
C GLN A 780 -23.19 -29.61 -6.02
N LEU A 781 -24.53 -29.64 -5.96
CA LEU A 781 -25.32 -30.84 -5.72
C LEU A 781 -26.52 -30.84 -6.67
N ILE A 782 -26.78 -31.99 -7.29
CA ILE A 782 -27.95 -32.22 -8.14
C ILE A 782 -28.63 -33.49 -7.66
N ILE A 783 -29.94 -33.43 -7.43
CA ILE A 783 -30.79 -34.57 -7.06
C ILE A 783 -32.00 -34.68 -8.00
N THR A 784 -32.63 -35.85 -8.06
CA THR A 784 -33.98 -36.02 -8.62
C THR A 784 -34.96 -36.41 -7.51
N GLY A 785 -36.24 -36.05 -7.64
CA GLY A 785 -37.29 -36.53 -6.74
C GLY A 785 -38.70 -36.39 -7.32
N ASP A 786 -39.63 -37.20 -6.80
CA ASP A 786 -41.02 -37.25 -7.24
C ASP A 786 -41.90 -36.34 -6.37
N LEU A 787 -42.66 -35.46 -7.04
CA LEU A 787 -43.71 -34.63 -6.45
C LEU A 787 -45.08 -35.33 -6.54
N PRO A 788 -46.03 -35.05 -5.62
CA PRO A 788 -47.41 -35.52 -5.76
C PRO A 788 -48.05 -35.02 -7.07
N ALA A 789 -48.87 -35.85 -7.70
CA ALA A 789 -49.37 -35.60 -9.04
C ALA A 789 -50.17 -34.28 -9.18
N ASP A 790 -50.91 -33.88 -8.16
CA ASP A 790 -51.64 -32.60 -8.13
C ASP A 790 -50.70 -31.38 -8.05
N ILE A 791 -49.67 -31.45 -7.19
CA ILE A 791 -48.61 -30.43 -7.09
C ILE A 791 -47.82 -30.35 -8.41
N PHE A 792 -47.52 -31.50 -9.01
CA PHE A 792 -46.72 -31.56 -10.23
C PHE A 792 -47.46 -31.01 -11.45
N GLU A 793 -48.74 -31.30 -11.61
CA GLU A 793 -49.56 -30.70 -12.67
C GLU A 793 -49.72 -29.18 -12.51
N ILE A 794 -49.77 -28.65 -11.27
CA ILE A 794 -49.74 -27.20 -11.05
C ILE A 794 -48.42 -26.59 -11.52
N TYR A 795 -47.28 -27.18 -11.14
CA TYR A 795 -45.95 -26.75 -11.60
C TYR A 795 -45.83 -26.81 -13.14
N LYS A 796 -46.18 -27.94 -13.77
CA LYS A 796 -46.10 -28.12 -15.23
C LYS A 796 -46.99 -27.12 -15.99
N SER A 797 -48.22 -26.92 -15.53
CA SER A 797 -49.16 -25.97 -16.12
C SER A 797 -48.65 -24.53 -16.03
N ASP A 798 -48.15 -24.12 -14.85
CA ASP A 798 -47.65 -22.77 -14.64
C ASP A 798 -46.34 -22.50 -15.41
N LYS A 799 -45.44 -23.49 -15.48
CA LYS A 799 -44.17 -23.40 -16.22
C LYS A 799 -44.38 -23.39 -17.74
N ALA A 800 -45.39 -24.09 -18.24
CA ALA A 800 -45.80 -23.98 -19.65
C ALA A 800 -46.39 -22.58 -19.98
N ALA A 801 -47.03 -21.92 -19.02
CA ALA A 801 -47.57 -20.56 -19.17
C ALA A 801 -46.52 -19.46 -18.98
N ASN A 802 -45.56 -19.67 -18.07
CA ASN A 802 -44.50 -18.73 -17.70
C ASN A 802 -43.12 -19.36 -17.92
N PRO A 803 -42.71 -19.63 -19.17
CA PRO A 803 -41.56 -20.49 -19.43
C PRO A 803 -40.20 -19.81 -19.19
N ASP A 804 -40.18 -18.55 -18.75
CA ASP A 804 -39.00 -17.80 -18.28
C ASP A 804 -38.95 -17.70 -16.75
N ALA A 805 -39.93 -18.27 -16.03
CA ALA A 805 -39.97 -18.25 -14.57
C ALA A 805 -39.00 -19.28 -13.96
N VAL A 806 -38.19 -18.82 -13.01
CA VAL A 806 -37.42 -19.67 -12.10
C VAL A 806 -38.36 -20.19 -11.01
N TYR A 807 -38.29 -21.48 -10.73
CA TYR A 807 -38.98 -22.11 -9.60
C TYR A 807 -37.95 -22.69 -8.65
N LEU A 808 -38.08 -22.39 -7.36
CA LEU A 808 -37.23 -22.92 -6.31
C LEU A 808 -38.03 -23.90 -5.44
N LEU A 809 -37.47 -25.08 -5.19
CA LEU A 809 -37.96 -26.01 -4.17
C LEU A 809 -37.10 -25.87 -2.92
N GLY A 810 -37.71 -25.82 -1.74
CA GLY A 810 -36.99 -25.80 -0.45
C GLY A 810 -37.51 -26.86 0.52
N ASN A 811 -36.68 -27.25 1.48
CA ASN A 811 -37.14 -27.98 2.67
C ASN A 811 -37.93 -27.04 3.59
N LYS A 812 -39.08 -27.50 4.08
CA LYS A 812 -39.98 -26.71 4.94
C LYS A 812 -39.48 -26.57 6.38
N ASN A 813 -38.71 -27.54 6.85
CA ASN A 813 -38.10 -27.55 8.18
C ASN A 813 -36.58 -27.61 7.99
N ALA A 814 -35.84 -26.78 8.74
CA ALA A 814 -34.38 -26.73 8.67
C ALA A 814 -33.77 -28.11 8.95
N ASP A 815 -32.84 -28.55 8.09
CA ASP A 815 -32.23 -29.88 8.11
C ASP A 815 -30.77 -29.83 7.61
N ILE A 816 -29.98 -30.88 7.85
CA ILE A 816 -28.59 -30.96 7.36
C ILE A 816 -28.63 -31.45 5.90
N LEU A 817 -27.93 -30.79 4.98
CA LEU A 817 -28.02 -31.09 3.54
C LEU A 817 -27.71 -32.56 3.22
N GLU A 818 -26.66 -33.12 3.82
CA GLU A 818 -26.28 -34.52 3.62
C GLU A 818 -27.34 -35.51 4.18
N GLU A 819 -28.06 -35.13 5.24
CA GLU A 819 -29.16 -35.94 5.82
C GLU A 819 -30.44 -35.81 4.96
N LEU A 820 -30.77 -34.59 4.53
CA LEU A 820 -31.90 -34.27 3.65
C LEU A 820 -31.82 -35.02 2.31
N VAL A 821 -30.63 -35.09 1.72
CA VAL A 821 -30.34 -35.79 0.45
C VAL A 821 -30.30 -37.32 0.64
N GLY A 822 -29.90 -37.78 1.83
CA GLY A 822 -29.95 -39.20 2.19
C GLY A 822 -31.34 -39.72 2.61
N ALA A 823 -32.30 -38.82 2.83
CA ALA A 823 -33.65 -39.16 3.27
C ALA A 823 -34.49 -39.82 2.17
N THR A 824 -35.46 -40.65 2.56
CA THR A 824 -36.43 -41.23 1.61
C THR A 824 -37.49 -40.22 1.14
N GLU A 825 -37.80 -39.24 2.01
CA GLU A 825 -38.76 -38.16 1.76
C GLU A 825 -38.54 -37.00 2.76
N PHE A 826 -38.88 -35.77 2.37
CA PHE A 826 -38.92 -34.61 3.28
C PHE A 826 -40.11 -33.68 2.97
N GLU A 827 -40.58 -32.90 3.95
CA GLU A 827 -41.61 -31.87 3.73
C GLU A 827 -41.04 -30.70 2.92
N ALA A 828 -41.66 -30.39 1.79
CA ALA A 828 -41.16 -29.42 0.83
C ALA A 828 -42.12 -28.24 0.60
N VAL A 829 -41.56 -27.16 0.09
CA VAL A 829 -42.24 -25.95 -0.41
C VAL A 829 -41.72 -25.61 -1.80
N ILE A 830 -42.54 -24.97 -2.64
CA ILE A 830 -42.11 -24.45 -3.95
C ILE A 830 -42.55 -22.99 -4.07
N ASP A 831 -41.64 -22.16 -4.56
CA ASP A 831 -41.83 -20.74 -4.81
C ASP A 831 -41.38 -20.32 -6.22
N LYS A 832 -41.85 -19.15 -6.65
CA LYS A 832 -41.51 -18.54 -7.95
C LYS A 832 -40.40 -17.51 -7.74
N GLY A 833 -39.15 -17.90 -7.95
CA GLY A 833 -37.97 -17.20 -7.43
C GLY A 833 -37.77 -17.47 -5.93
N PHE A 834 -37.07 -16.55 -5.25
CA PHE A 834 -36.85 -16.65 -3.80
C PHE A 834 -38.16 -16.53 -2.99
N PRO A 835 -38.27 -17.25 -1.86
CA PRO A 835 -39.45 -17.17 -0.99
C PRO A 835 -39.61 -15.76 -0.40
N PRO A 836 -40.85 -15.29 -0.17
CA PRO A 836 -41.11 -13.98 0.42
C PRO A 836 -40.79 -13.93 1.93
N ASP A 837 -40.34 -12.75 2.40
CA ASP A 837 -39.97 -12.48 3.80
C ASP A 837 -41.10 -12.72 4.82
N ASP A 838 -42.36 -12.81 4.38
CA ASP A 838 -43.51 -13.07 5.25
C ASP A 838 -43.71 -14.56 5.60
N GLY A 839 -42.87 -15.45 5.06
CA GLY A 839 -42.94 -16.89 5.29
C GLY A 839 -44.14 -17.57 4.62
N SER A 840 -44.80 -16.90 3.68
CA SER A 840 -45.74 -17.56 2.77
C SER A 840 -45.00 -18.32 1.67
N HIS A 841 -45.65 -19.35 1.12
CA HIS A 841 -45.10 -20.15 0.03
C HIS A 841 -46.17 -20.36 -1.03
N TRP A 842 -45.80 -20.35 -2.32
CA TRP A 842 -46.74 -20.56 -3.42
C TRP A 842 -47.38 -21.95 -3.37
N LEU A 843 -46.58 -22.99 -3.10
CA LEU A 843 -47.06 -24.35 -2.85
C LEU A 843 -46.40 -24.89 -1.57
N SER A 844 -47.18 -25.54 -0.71
CA SER A 844 -46.70 -26.14 0.54
C SER A 844 -47.59 -27.30 0.99
N GLY A 845 -47.18 -28.02 2.03
CA GLY A 845 -47.98 -29.10 2.64
C GLY A 845 -47.86 -30.45 1.94
N PHE A 846 -46.84 -30.64 1.12
CA PHE A 846 -46.52 -31.89 0.43
C PHE A 846 -45.12 -32.39 0.83
N LYS A 847 -44.76 -33.59 0.34
CA LYS A 847 -43.41 -34.15 0.47
C LYS A 847 -42.78 -34.38 -0.90
N LEU A 848 -41.47 -34.16 -0.99
CA LEU A 848 -40.65 -34.72 -2.06
C LEU A 848 -40.31 -36.17 -1.68
N THR A 849 -40.39 -37.10 -2.63
CA THR A 849 -40.16 -38.55 -2.40
C THR A 849 -39.20 -39.13 -3.46
N ASN A 850 -38.75 -40.38 -3.29
CA ASN A 850 -37.89 -41.09 -4.26
C ASN A 850 -36.61 -40.30 -4.62
N ILE A 851 -36.00 -39.68 -3.61
CA ILE A 851 -34.83 -38.82 -3.75
C ILE A 851 -33.64 -39.66 -4.22
N LYS A 852 -32.94 -39.19 -5.25
CA LYS A 852 -31.70 -39.81 -5.77
C LYS A 852 -30.65 -38.76 -6.05
N LEU A 853 -29.41 -39.12 -5.75
CA LEU A 853 -28.24 -38.30 -6.02
C LEU A 853 -27.80 -38.42 -7.48
N VAL A 854 -27.59 -37.30 -8.16
CA VAL A 854 -27.05 -37.21 -9.52
C VAL A 854 -25.61 -36.70 -9.47
N LEU A 855 -25.40 -35.51 -8.88
CA LEU A 855 -24.09 -34.91 -8.68
C LEU A 855 -23.89 -34.58 -7.20
N ASN A 856 -22.67 -34.80 -6.69
CA ASN A 856 -22.25 -34.36 -5.36
C ASN A 856 -20.78 -33.92 -5.39
N GLN A 857 -20.55 -32.63 -5.56
CA GLN A 857 -19.22 -32.02 -5.57
C GLN A 857 -19.07 -31.10 -4.35
N SER A 858 -18.12 -31.44 -3.48
CA SER A 858 -17.69 -30.57 -2.39
C SER A 858 -17.05 -29.29 -2.93
N LEU A 859 -17.46 -28.14 -2.41
CA LEU A 859 -16.85 -26.84 -2.69
C LEU A 859 -15.81 -26.44 -1.62
N GLU A 860 -15.43 -27.37 -0.74
CA GLU A 860 -14.28 -27.17 0.15
C GLU A 860 -12.98 -27.10 -0.66
N LEU A 861 -12.11 -26.17 -0.30
CA LEU A 861 -10.92 -25.80 -1.08
C LEU A 861 -10.01 -26.99 -1.39
N ASP A 862 -9.80 -27.88 -0.40
CA ASP A 862 -8.96 -29.06 -0.56
C ASP A 862 -9.59 -30.13 -1.45
N ASP A 863 -10.93 -30.17 -1.56
CA ASP A 863 -11.62 -31.08 -2.46
C ASP A 863 -11.68 -30.53 -3.88
N LEU A 864 -11.89 -29.22 -4.05
CA LEU A 864 -11.74 -28.53 -5.34
C LEU A 864 -10.34 -28.73 -5.92
N LYS A 865 -9.28 -28.59 -5.12
CA LYS A 865 -7.89 -28.85 -5.56
C LYS A 865 -7.66 -30.30 -6.00
N LYS A 866 -8.30 -31.29 -5.36
CA LYS A 866 -8.24 -32.71 -5.77
C LYS A 866 -9.01 -32.98 -7.06
N THR A 867 -10.21 -32.40 -7.21
CA THR A 867 -11.07 -32.60 -8.39
C THR A 867 -10.54 -31.85 -9.61
N PHE A 868 -10.01 -30.64 -9.41
CA PHE A 868 -9.63 -29.69 -10.46
C PHE A 868 -8.16 -29.23 -10.34
N PRO A 869 -7.17 -30.14 -10.35
CA PRO A 869 -5.77 -29.83 -10.02
C PRO A 869 -5.08 -28.78 -10.90
N HIS A 870 -5.67 -28.43 -12.05
CA HIS A 870 -5.18 -27.37 -12.92
C HIS A 870 -5.37 -25.96 -12.33
N THR A 871 -6.25 -25.80 -11.32
CA THR A 871 -6.50 -24.51 -10.64
C THR A 871 -5.50 -24.18 -9.54
N ASP A 872 -4.50 -25.05 -9.26
CA ASP A 872 -3.45 -24.79 -8.25
C ASP A 872 -2.66 -23.48 -8.49
N ASN A 873 -2.62 -23.00 -9.73
CA ASN A 873 -2.04 -21.71 -10.12
C ASN A 873 -3.02 -20.52 -9.98
N ARG A 874 -4.18 -20.70 -9.35
CA ARG A 874 -5.31 -19.73 -9.26
C ARG A 874 -5.83 -19.27 -10.64
N LEU A 875 -5.82 -20.17 -11.61
CA LEU A 875 -6.37 -19.95 -12.95
C LEU A 875 -7.71 -20.69 -13.08
N TYR A 876 -8.70 -20.02 -13.66
CA TYR A 876 -9.96 -20.64 -14.07
C TYR A 876 -9.78 -21.35 -15.43
N PRO A 877 -10.73 -22.19 -15.85
CA PRO A 877 -10.73 -22.80 -17.18
C PRO A 877 -10.67 -21.77 -18.32
N SER A 878 -9.83 -22.02 -19.33
CA SER A 878 -9.79 -21.22 -20.58
C SER A 878 -11.03 -21.39 -21.47
N ARG A 879 -11.94 -22.29 -21.09
CA ARG A 879 -13.27 -22.51 -21.66
C ARG A 879 -14.23 -22.80 -20.52
N MET A 880 -15.29 -22.01 -20.40
CA MET A 880 -16.32 -22.19 -19.37
C MET A 880 -16.93 -23.60 -19.44
N PRO A 881 -16.81 -24.43 -18.40
CA PRO A 881 -17.26 -25.82 -18.41
C PRO A 881 -18.58 -26.02 -17.66
N PHE A 882 -19.41 -26.93 -18.15
CA PHE A 882 -20.72 -27.27 -17.60
C PHE A 882 -20.87 -28.80 -17.48
N TRP A 883 -21.43 -29.26 -16.37
CA TRP A 883 -22.02 -30.59 -16.27
C TRP A 883 -23.24 -30.65 -17.20
N MET A 884 -23.41 -31.76 -17.93
CA MET A 884 -24.55 -32.00 -18.82
C MET A 884 -25.18 -33.36 -18.49
N TYR A 885 -26.48 -33.34 -18.22
CA TYR A 885 -27.23 -34.45 -17.64
C TYR A 885 -28.71 -34.42 -18.07
N GLY A 886 -29.46 -35.47 -17.74
CA GLY A 886 -30.90 -35.58 -18.00
C GLY A 886 -31.22 -36.72 -18.97
N THR A 887 -32.20 -36.52 -19.85
CA THR A 887 -32.56 -37.46 -20.94
C THR A 887 -32.35 -36.82 -22.31
N LYS A 888 -32.51 -37.59 -23.40
CA LYS A 888 -32.54 -37.04 -24.77
C LYS A 888 -33.65 -36.01 -24.98
N GLU A 889 -34.81 -36.17 -24.33
CA GLU A 889 -35.92 -35.22 -24.43
C GLU A 889 -35.72 -33.98 -23.55
N GLN A 890 -35.04 -34.14 -22.41
CA GLN A 890 -34.77 -33.08 -21.43
C GLN A 890 -33.31 -33.13 -20.99
N THR A 891 -32.44 -32.53 -21.81
CA THR A 891 -31.03 -32.29 -21.45
C THR A 891 -30.90 -30.97 -20.69
N HIS A 892 -30.07 -30.96 -19.66
CA HIS A 892 -29.82 -29.83 -18.76
C HIS A 892 -28.33 -29.53 -18.68
N ILE A 893 -27.96 -28.32 -18.26
CA ILE A 893 -26.58 -27.94 -17.95
C ILE A 893 -26.47 -27.15 -16.63
N ASP A 894 -25.36 -27.34 -15.91
CA ASP A 894 -25.00 -26.61 -14.68
C ASP A 894 -23.49 -26.30 -14.66
N HIS A 895 -23.11 -25.06 -14.36
CA HIS A 895 -21.73 -24.57 -14.46
C HIS A 895 -20.79 -25.22 -13.45
N ILE A 896 -19.64 -25.73 -13.88
CA ILE A 896 -18.70 -26.44 -12.99
C ILE A 896 -17.95 -25.43 -12.12
N LEU A 897 -18.23 -25.43 -10.81
CA LEU A 897 -17.69 -24.45 -9.87
C LEU A 897 -16.28 -24.84 -9.42
N THR A 898 -15.25 -24.38 -10.15
CA THR A 898 -13.87 -24.83 -9.92
C THR A 898 -13.13 -24.12 -8.77
N TRP A 899 -13.48 -22.85 -8.50
CA TRP A 899 -12.81 -22.01 -7.48
C TRP A 899 -13.67 -20.81 -7.10
N SER A 900 -13.42 -20.17 -5.95
CA SER A 900 -14.15 -18.98 -5.47
C SER A 900 -13.34 -17.69 -5.62
N PRO A 901 -13.93 -16.56 -6.07
CA PRO A 901 -15.34 -16.36 -6.43
C PRO A 901 -15.74 -17.05 -7.74
N ASN A 902 -17.04 -17.31 -7.95
CA ASN A 902 -17.56 -17.84 -9.22
C ASN A 902 -19.03 -17.43 -9.44
N ALA A 903 -19.66 -17.93 -10.51
CA ALA A 903 -21.08 -17.80 -10.77
C ALA A 903 -21.72 -19.19 -10.93
N GLN A 904 -22.87 -19.40 -10.28
CA GLN A 904 -23.77 -20.48 -10.65
C GLN A 904 -24.53 -20.07 -11.91
N LEU A 905 -24.30 -20.78 -13.01
CA LEU A 905 -25.01 -20.58 -14.28
C LEU A 905 -25.62 -21.93 -14.68
N ASN A 906 -26.94 -22.05 -14.72
CA ASN A 906 -27.59 -23.29 -15.13
C ASN A 906 -28.72 -23.05 -16.13
N SER A 907 -28.95 -24.02 -17.01
CA SER A 907 -30.01 -23.94 -18.00
C SER A 907 -30.68 -25.30 -18.22
N GLU A 908 -32.01 -25.28 -18.28
CA GLU A 908 -32.82 -26.49 -18.44
C GLU A 908 -33.31 -26.68 -19.87
N CYS A 909 -33.61 -27.93 -20.24
CA CYS A 909 -34.25 -28.30 -21.51
C CYS A 909 -33.54 -27.66 -22.72
N VAL A 910 -32.21 -27.71 -22.69
CA VAL A 910 -31.37 -27.10 -23.72
C VAL A 910 -31.50 -27.87 -25.03
N LYS A 911 -31.46 -27.16 -26.16
CA LYS A 911 -31.57 -27.80 -27.48
C LYS A 911 -30.18 -28.09 -28.02
N CYS A 912 -29.88 -29.38 -28.16
CA CYS A 912 -28.61 -29.89 -28.66
C CYS A 912 -28.68 -30.14 -30.18
N ASP A 913 -27.71 -29.59 -30.92
CA ASP A 913 -27.48 -29.91 -32.34
C ASP A 913 -26.02 -30.35 -32.49
N PHE A 914 -25.78 -31.67 -32.48
CA PHE A 914 -24.47 -32.30 -32.36
C PHE A 914 -24.13 -33.20 -33.57
N GLU A 915 -22.85 -33.28 -33.93
CA GLU A 915 -22.33 -34.17 -34.98
C GLU A 915 -22.65 -35.66 -34.73
N ARG A 916 -22.67 -36.04 -33.44
CA ARG A 916 -23.14 -37.32 -32.90
C ARG A 916 -24.09 -37.04 -31.73
N GLU A 917 -25.27 -37.66 -31.75
CA GLU A 917 -26.15 -37.69 -30.57
C GLU A 917 -25.49 -38.43 -29.41
N LEU A 918 -25.69 -37.93 -28.19
CA LEU A 918 -25.33 -38.64 -26.96
C LEU A 918 -26.31 -39.80 -26.70
N THR A 919 -25.88 -40.82 -25.96
CA THR A 919 -26.75 -41.90 -25.48
C THR A 919 -27.41 -41.53 -24.14
N GLU A 920 -28.49 -42.23 -23.77
CA GLU A 920 -29.10 -42.11 -22.43
C GLU A 920 -28.12 -42.51 -21.32
N GLU A 921 -27.22 -43.46 -21.59
CA GLU A 921 -26.17 -43.89 -20.66
C GLU A 921 -25.13 -42.76 -20.46
N GLU A 922 -24.68 -42.11 -21.54
CA GLU A 922 -23.79 -40.95 -21.47
C GLU A 922 -24.43 -39.76 -20.71
N LEU A 923 -25.73 -39.50 -20.90
CA LEU A 923 -26.45 -38.44 -20.16
C LEU A 923 -26.74 -38.81 -18.70
N SER A 924 -26.85 -40.10 -18.38
CA SER A 924 -27.02 -40.60 -17.01
C SER A 924 -25.71 -40.56 -16.21
N ASP A 925 -24.57 -40.81 -16.85
CA ASP A 925 -23.24 -40.78 -16.24
C ASP A 925 -22.66 -39.35 -16.06
N ILE A 926 -23.36 -38.33 -16.57
CA ILE A 926 -22.96 -36.91 -16.64
C ILE A 926 -21.71 -36.67 -17.51
N VAL A 927 -21.91 -36.02 -18.67
CA VAL A 927 -20.81 -35.56 -19.52
C VAL A 927 -20.44 -34.11 -19.23
N VAL A 928 -19.24 -33.67 -19.68
CA VAL A 928 -18.80 -32.29 -19.57
C VAL A 928 -18.92 -31.57 -20.91
N CYS A 929 -19.66 -30.47 -20.91
CA CYS A 929 -19.79 -29.55 -22.03
C CYS A 929 -18.87 -28.33 -21.80
N THR A 930 -18.06 -27.96 -22.79
CA THR A 930 -17.26 -26.73 -22.74
C THR A 930 -17.73 -25.75 -23.81
N PHE A 931 -17.92 -24.47 -23.44
CA PHE A 931 -18.32 -23.43 -24.38
C PHE A 931 -17.09 -22.92 -25.14
N ASP A 932 -17.13 -22.95 -26.47
CA ASP A 932 -16.03 -22.50 -27.31
C ASP A 932 -16.15 -20.99 -27.56
N GLY A 933 -15.08 -20.24 -27.25
CA GLY A 933 -15.05 -18.78 -27.33
C GLY A 933 -15.45 -18.03 -26.05
N LEU A 934 -15.76 -18.73 -24.94
CA LEU A 934 -16.05 -18.13 -23.64
C LEU A 934 -14.98 -18.52 -22.61
N ASP A 935 -13.98 -17.65 -22.43
CA ASP A 935 -12.84 -17.87 -21.53
C ASP A 935 -13.18 -17.37 -20.11
N GLU A 936 -13.48 -18.30 -19.20
CA GLU A 936 -13.86 -17.99 -17.82
C GLU A 936 -12.74 -17.24 -17.08
N ASN A 937 -11.48 -17.54 -17.36
CA ASN A 937 -10.34 -16.91 -16.71
C ASN A 937 -10.18 -15.41 -17.02
N PHE A 938 -10.74 -14.92 -18.13
CA PHE A 938 -10.85 -13.48 -18.40
C PHE A 938 -12.13 -12.85 -17.86
N MET A 939 -13.13 -13.66 -17.49
CA MET A 939 -14.43 -13.18 -16.99
C MET A 939 -14.50 -13.03 -15.47
N GLN A 940 -13.67 -13.76 -14.73
CA GLN A 940 -13.74 -13.80 -13.26
C GLN A 940 -12.94 -12.65 -12.60
N PRO A 941 -13.45 -12.05 -11.51
CA PRO A 941 -14.80 -12.21 -10.98
C PRO A 941 -15.84 -11.53 -11.88
N ILE A 942 -17.00 -12.18 -12.08
CA ILE A 942 -18.12 -11.55 -12.81
C ILE A 942 -18.56 -10.27 -12.09
N ALA A 943 -18.70 -9.19 -12.85
CA ALA A 943 -18.96 -7.86 -12.30
C ALA A 943 -20.46 -7.60 -12.08
N ASN A 944 -20.79 -6.94 -10.97
CA ASN A 944 -22.15 -6.49 -10.67
C ASN A 944 -22.47 -5.21 -11.44
N ASP A 945 -23.72 -5.06 -11.90
CA ASP A 945 -24.22 -3.83 -12.50
C ASP A 945 -24.80 -2.90 -11.42
N PRO A 946 -24.16 -1.75 -11.13
CA PRO A 946 -24.63 -0.80 -10.12
C PRO A 946 -25.90 -0.03 -10.51
N GLY A 947 -26.59 -0.43 -11.59
CA GLY A 947 -27.86 0.12 -12.04
C GLY A 947 -29.08 -0.79 -11.88
N GLN A 948 -28.93 -2.06 -11.48
CA GLN A 948 -30.06 -2.99 -11.38
C GLN A 948 -30.77 -2.92 -10.02
N GLU A 949 -32.08 -2.64 -10.04
CA GLU A 949 -32.93 -2.76 -8.86
C GLU A 949 -33.16 -4.25 -8.50
N ASN A 950 -32.51 -4.68 -7.42
CA ASN A 950 -32.74 -5.93 -6.68
C ASN A 950 -32.31 -7.25 -7.37
N PRO A 951 -31.24 -7.93 -6.91
CA PRO A 951 -30.76 -9.18 -7.53
C PRO A 951 -31.78 -10.34 -7.45
N ASN A 952 -32.76 -10.28 -6.54
CA ASN A 952 -33.74 -11.35 -6.32
C ASN A 952 -34.71 -11.61 -7.51
N THR A 953 -34.64 -10.85 -8.61
CA THR A 953 -35.64 -10.91 -9.69
C THR A 953 -35.09 -10.92 -11.12
N ASN A 954 -33.78 -10.80 -11.35
CA ASN A 954 -33.22 -10.60 -12.70
C ASN A 954 -32.09 -11.58 -13.05
N TRP A 955 -32.48 -12.76 -13.55
CA TRP A 955 -31.62 -13.93 -13.81
C TRP A 955 -30.74 -13.81 -15.08
N HIS A 956 -30.23 -12.61 -15.36
CA HIS A 956 -29.45 -12.29 -16.55
C HIS A 956 -28.23 -11.45 -16.18
N THR A 957 -27.04 -12.01 -16.43
CA THR A 957 -25.75 -11.33 -16.32
C THR A 957 -25.64 -10.22 -17.38
N PRO A 958 -25.49 -8.94 -16.99
CA PRO A 958 -25.21 -7.88 -17.95
C PRO A 958 -23.87 -8.14 -18.64
N ALA A 959 -23.88 -8.13 -19.98
CA ALA A 959 -22.75 -8.42 -20.88
C ALA A 959 -22.24 -9.88 -21.01
N LEU A 960 -22.74 -10.86 -20.25
CA LEU A 960 -22.56 -12.28 -20.59
C LEU A 960 -23.83 -12.79 -21.32
N PRO A 961 -23.74 -13.40 -22.51
CA PRO A 961 -24.92 -13.85 -23.26
C PRO A 961 -25.59 -15.13 -22.69
N PHE A 962 -25.60 -15.31 -21.37
CA PHE A 962 -26.22 -16.46 -20.71
C PHE A 962 -27.70 -16.16 -20.39
N HIS A 963 -28.52 -16.16 -21.44
CA HIS A 963 -29.96 -16.03 -21.35
C HIS A 963 -30.66 -16.98 -22.32
N ARG A 964 -31.97 -17.16 -22.14
CA ARG A 964 -32.79 -18.02 -22.99
C ARG A 964 -32.60 -17.72 -24.48
N SER A 965 -32.60 -18.78 -25.30
CA SER A 965 -32.39 -18.75 -26.75
C SER A 965 -31.01 -18.31 -27.22
N SER A 966 -30.07 -18.00 -26.32
CA SER A 966 -28.65 -17.86 -26.70
C SER A 966 -28.11 -19.20 -27.20
N THR A 967 -27.30 -19.16 -28.26
CA THR A 967 -26.69 -20.36 -28.86
C THR A 967 -25.18 -20.30 -28.72
N PHE A 968 -24.60 -21.34 -28.15
CA PHE A 968 -23.16 -21.49 -27.97
C PHE A 968 -22.63 -22.65 -28.82
N SER A 969 -21.45 -22.48 -29.40
CA SER A 969 -20.66 -23.59 -29.95
C SER A 969 -20.04 -24.36 -28.80
N VAL A 970 -20.11 -25.70 -28.83
CA VAL A 970 -19.68 -26.53 -27.71
C VAL A 970 -18.86 -27.74 -28.13
N ILE A 971 -18.05 -28.21 -27.19
CA ILE A 971 -17.29 -29.46 -27.28
C ILE A 971 -17.61 -30.32 -26.05
N ILE A 972 -18.03 -31.56 -26.29
CA ILE A 972 -18.48 -32.50 -25.25
C ILE A 972 -17.39 -33.53 -24.97
N TYR A 973 -17.15 -33.80 -23.68
CA TYR A 973 -16.14 -34.72 -23.16
C TYR A 973 -16.76 -35.69 -22.16
N SER A 974 -16.17 -36.87 -22.02
CA SER A 974 -16.58 -37.91 -21.06
C SER A 974 -16.49 -37.49 -19.60
N ASN A 975 -15.59 -36.55 -19.27
CA ASN A 975 -15.41 -36.01 -17.93
C ASN A 975 -14.59 -34.70 -18.01
N TYR A 976 -14.42 -34.04 -16.86
CA TYR A 976 -13.69 -32.77 -16.78
C TYR A 976 -12.20 -32.91 -17.16
N HIS A 977 -11.51 -33.96 -16.73
CA HIS A 977 -10.08 -34.15 -17.01
C HIS A 977 -9.82 -34.32 -18.52
N ASP A 978 -10.69 -35.02 -19.24
CA ASP A 978 -10.63 -35.15 -20.70
C ASP A 978 -10.79 -33.79 -21.40
N SER A 979 -11.63 -32.90 -20.86
CA SER A 979 -11.81 -31.54 -21.39
C SER A 979 -10.55 -30.66 -21.30
N GLN A 980 -9.72 -30.87 -20.27
CA GLN A 980 -8.51 -30.07 -20.01
C GLN A 980 -7.23 -30.69 -20.60
N SER A 981 -7.21 -32.01 -20.81
CA SER A 981 -6.02 -32.75 -21.29
C SER A 981 -5.88 -32.82 -22.82
N GLY A 982 -6.81 -32.22 -23.57
CA GLY A 982 -6.82 -32.27 -25.04
C GLY A 982 -7.21 -33.63 -25.60
N ALA A 983 -7.96 -34.42 -24.83
CA ALA A 983 -8.49 -35.72 -25.27
C ALA A 983 -9.43 -35.58 -26.48
N ALA A 984 -9.69 -36.70 -27.16
CA ALA A 984 -10.67 -36.72 -28.24
C ALA A 984 -12.08 -36.48 -27.66
N PRO A 985 -12.84 -35.48 -28.15
CA PRO A 985 -14.18 -35.21 -27.64
C PRO A 985 -15.17 -36.27 -28.11
N LEU A 986 -16.22 -36.49 -27.30
CA LEU A 986 -17.32 -37.40 -27.58
C LEU A 986 -18.18 -36.94 -28.77
N THR A 987 -18.35 -35.62 -28.90
CA THR A 987 -19.07 -34.96 -29.99
C THR A 987 -18.80 -33.45 -29.95
N LYS A 988 -19.21 -32.73 -31.00
CA LYS A 988 -19.19 -31.27 -31.10
C LYS A 988 -20.50 -30.78 -31.70
N GLY A 989 -20.81 -29.50 -31.52
CA GLY A 989 -21.95 -28.88 -32.16
C GLY A 989 -22.36 -27.59 -31.48
N THR A 990 -23.66 -27.37 -31.33
CA THR A 990 -24.20 -26.20 -30.63
C THR A 990 -25.24 -26.58 -29.58
N ILE A 991 -25.39 -25.70 -28.59
CA ILE A 991 -26.46 -25.74 -27.59
C ILE A 991 -27.21 -24.42 -27.65
N THR A 992 -28.53 -24.47 -27.75
CA THR A 992 -29.39 -23.31 -27.50
C THR A 992 -30.01 -23.40 -26.10
N LEU A 993 -29.79 -22.37 -25.28
CA LEU A 993 -30.26 -22.32 -23.89
C LEU A 993 -31.80 -22.28 -23.78
N GLY A 994 -32.34 -23.01 -22.81
CA GLY A 994 -33.76 -23.03 -22.49
C GLY A 994 -34.10 -22.04 -21.37
N GLY A 995 -34.80 -22.49 -20.31
CA GLY A 995 -34.90 -21.71 -19.07
C GLY A 995 -33.51 -21.53 -18.46
N CYS A 996 -33.23 -20.39 -17.82
CA CYS A 996 -31.90 -20.06 -17.29
C CYS A 996 -32.00 -19.53 -15.85
N TYR A 997 -31.04 -19.90 -15.02
CA TYR A 997 -30.75 -19.30 -13.72
C TYR A 997 -29.30 -18.85 -13.71
N ALA A 998 -29.05 -17.67 -13.14
CA ALA A 998 -27.72 -17.11 -12.98
C ALA A 998 -27.62 -16.39 -11.63
N ASP A 999 -26.63 -16.76 -10.82
CA ASP A 999 -26.25 -16.09 -9.58
C ASP A 999 -24.72 -15.97 -9.50
N TRP A 1000 -24.22 -14.80 -9.17
CA TRP A 1000 -22.82 -14.51 -8.90
C TRP A 1000 -22.66 -13.63 -7.64
N ASP A 1001 -23.75 -13.38 -6.92
CA ASP A 1001 -23.79 -12.60 -5.69
C ASP A 1001 -23.90 -13.52 -4.46
N ILE A 1002 -24.95 -14.34 -4.37
CA ILE A 1002 -25.26 -15.16 -3.19
C ILE A 1002 -24.23 -16.28 -3.03
N ILE A 1003 -23.86 -16.96 -4.12
CA ILE A 1003 -22.78 -17.95 -4.18
C ILE A 1003 -21.45 -17.42 -3.61
N ASN A 1004 -21.18 -16.12 -3.77
CA ASN A 1004 -19.99 -15.41 -3.33
C ASN A 1004 -20.18 -14.61 -2.03
N GLU A 1005 -21.40 -14.51 -1.50
CA GLU A 1005 -21.70 -13.68 -0.34
C GLU A 1005 -20.91 -14.16 0.89
N ILE A 1006 -20.57 -13.26 1.81
CA ILE A 1006 -20.08 -13.60 3.15
C ILE A 1006 -21.19 -13.24 4.14
N PRO A 1007 -22.08 -14.19 4.52
CA PRO A 1007 -23.25 -13.85 5.32
C PRO A 1007 -22.93 -13.19 6.66
N GLY A 1008 -23.79 -12.25 7.07
CA GLY A 1008 -23.58 -11.44 8.26
C GLY A 1008 -22.43 -10.43 8.13
N SER A 1009 -22.00 -10.06 6.92
CA SER A 1009 -21.11 -8.93 6.67
C SER A 1009 -21.78 -7.62 7.10
N PRO A 1010 -21.33 -6.95 8.18
CA PRO A 1010 -21.91 -5.68 8.60
C PRO A 1010 -21.40 -4.58 7.66
N GLY A 1011 -22.14 -4.37 6.56
CA GLY A 1011 -21.87 -3.29 5.61
C GLY A 1011 -22.05 -3.60 4.13
N GLN A 1012 -22.48 -4.81 3.71
CA GLN A 1012 -22.67 -5.08 2.27
C GLN A 1012 -24.07 -4.75 1.75
N HIS A 1013 -25.09 -4.76 2.61
CA HIS A 1013 -26.50 -4.55 2.24
C HIS A 1013 -26.98 -3.06 2.18
N GLU A 1014 -26.08 -2.08 2.29
CA GLU A 1014 -26.42 -0.63 2.16
C GLU A 1014 -25.56 0.10 1.11
N MET A 1015 -25.16 -0.58 0.02
CA MET A 1015 -24.28 0.02 -1.00
C MET A 1015 -24.92 1.07 -1.92
N ASP A 1016 -26.26 1.23 -1.95
CA ASP A 1016 -26.92 1.86 -3.12
C ASP A 1016 -27.67 3.20 -2.92
N LEU A 1017 -27.42 3.91 -1.81
CA LEU A 1017 -28.00 5.25 -1.60
C LEU A 1017 -26.98 6.37 -1.28
N LEU A 1018 -25.73 6.04 -0.96
CA LEU A 1018 -24.76 6.99 -0.39
C LEU A 1018 -23.94 7.79 -1.41
N LEU A 1019 -24.14 7.61 -2.72
CA LEU A 1019 -23.44 8.40 -3.76
C LEU A 1019 -24.31 9.43 -4.49
N LYS A 1020 -25.64 9.47 -4.26
CA LYS A 1020 -26.54 10.34 -5.03
C LYS A 1020 -26.66 11.79 -4.53
N ASP A 1021 -26.33 12.08 -3.26
CA ASP A 1021 -26.43 13.45 -2.68
C ASP A 1021 -25.33 13.78 -1.62
N TYR A 1022 -24.09 13.31 -1.79
CA TYR A 1022 -22.99 13.57 -0.84
C TYR A 1022 -22.28 14.93 -1.02
N ASP A 1023 -23.05 16.03 -0.97
CA ASP A 1023 -22.48 17.36 -0.76
C ASP A 1023 -22.35 17.65 0.75
N ILE A 1024 -21.25 17.14 1.32
CA ILE A 1024 -20.88 17.25 2.75
C ILE A 1024 -20.83 18.72 3.23
N LEU A 1025 -20.74 19.69 2.31
CA LEU A 1025 -20.61 21.12 2.57
C LEU A 1025 -21.86 21.95 2.21
N SER A 1026 -22.87 21.38 1.56
CA SER A 1026 -24.15 22.03 1.28
C SER A 1026 -25.20 21.84 2.37
N ASP A 1027 -24.84 22.19 3.61
CA ASP A 1027 -25.87 22.68 4.52
C ASP A 1027 -26.23 24.12 4.09
N THR A 1028 -27.23 24.24 3.21
CA THR A 1028 -28.07 25.45 3.15
C THR A 1028 -29.03 25.40 4.34
N PRO A 1029 -28.90 26.30 5.32
CA PRO A 1029 -29.78 26.26 6.48
C PRO A 1029 -31.22 26.60 6.07
N ASN A 1030 -32.14 25.66 6.29
CA ASN A 1030 -33.58 25.95 6.35
C ASN A 1030 -33.89 26.68 7.69
N SER A 1031 -33.32 27.87 7.88
CA SER A 1031 -33.40 28.65 9.13
C SER A 1031 -33.81 30.12 8.91
N PHE A 1032 -34.85 30.34 8.11
CA PHE A 1032 -35.73 31.48 8.33
C PHE A 1032 -37.16 31.02 8.64
N GLY A 1033 -37.54 31.16 9.90
CA GLY A 1033 -38.91 30.98 10.38
C GLY A 1033 -39.90 31.85 9.61
N THR A 1034 -41.12 31.37 9.47
CA THR A 1034 -42.07 31.83 8.46
C THR A 1034 -42.63 33.23 8.70
N HIS A 1035 -42.36 34.14 7.76
CA HIS A 1035 -43.38 35.07 7.28
C HIS A 1035 -43.34 35.15 5.74
N PRO A 1036 -44.45 34.87 5.02
CA PRO A 1036 -44.46 34.84 3.57
C PRO A 1036 -44.47 36.27 2.99
N ILE A 1037 -43.29 36.89 2.93
CA ILE A 1037 -43.11 38.10 2.12
C ILE A 1037 -43.21 37.68 0.66
N ARG A 1038 -44.41 37.86 0.09
CA ARG A 1038 -44.65 37.85 -1.35
C ARG A 1038 -43.63 38.76 -2.02
N ARG A 1039 -42.58 38.19 -2.65
CA ARG A 1039 -41.78 38.91 -3.65
C ARG A 1039 -42.66 39.20 -4.85
N ARG A 1040 -43.39 40.32 -4.77
CA ARG A 1040 -43.90 41.03 -5.94
C ARG A 1040 -42.72 41.28 -6.87
N SER A 1041 -42.84 40.75 -8.08
CA SER A 1041 -42.39 41.37 -9.34
C SER A 1041 -41.20 42.34 -9.25
N LEU A 1042 -40.03 41.87 -9.67
CA LEU A 1042 -39.21 42.59 -10.64
C LEU A 1042 -38.67 41.60 -11.66
N LYS A 1043 -39.57 41.10 -12.53
CA LYS A 1043 -39.17 40.54 -13.82
C LYS A 1043 -38.57 41.68 -14.65
N PRO A 1044 -37.39 41.52 -15.28
CA PRO A 1044 -37.18 42.09 -16.60
C PRO A 1044 -38.20 41.41 -17.53
N ASN A 1045 -39.05 42.19 -18.19
CA ASN A 1045 -40.04 41.63 -19.13
C ASN A 1045 -39.34 41.17 -20.41
N LEU A 1046 -38.81 39.94 -20.40
CA LEU A 1046 -38.55 39.16 -21.60
C LEU A 1046 -39.68 38.14 -21.74
N THR A 1047 -40.55 38.39 -22.71
CA THR A 1047 -41.70 37.54 -23.03
C THR A 1047 -41.28 36.32 -23.83
N GLU A 1048 -42.11 35.28 -23.81
CA GLU A 1048 -41.82 33.92 -24.34
C GLU A 1048 -41.51 33.83 -25.85
N ASN A 1049 -41.57 34.96 -26.58
CA ASN A 1049 -41.25 35.04 -28.00
C ASN A 1049 -39.78 35.42 -28.30
N HIS A 1050 -38.86 35.33 -27.33
CA HIS A 1050 -37.44 35.60 -27.58
C HIS A 1050 -36.71 34.36 -28.14
N PRO A 1051 -36.07 34.42 -29.33
CA PRO A 1051 -35.58 33.24 -30.05
C PRO A 1051 -34.64 32.31 -29.26
N ILE A 1052 -33.85 32.89 -28.35
CA ILE A 1052 -32.80 32.18 -27.60
C ILE A 1052 -33.38 31.22 -26.53
N HIS A 1053 -34.61 31.45 -26.04
CA HIS A 1053 -35.18 30.62 -24.97
C HIS A 1053 -35.50 29.19 -25.43
N ASN A 1054 -35.96 29.03 -26.67
CA ASN A 1054 -36.18 27.71 -27.27
C ASN A 1054 -34.84 27.02 -27.60
N THR A 1055 -33.83 27.77 -28.05
CA THR A 1055 -32.50 27.24 -28.38
C THR A 1055 -31.79 26.61 -27.16
N TYR A 1056 -31.92 27.21 -25.97
CA TYR A 1056 -31.31 26.66 -24.76
C TYR A 1056 -31.97 25.36 -24.29
N LYS A 1057 -33.27 25.21 -24.52
CA LYS A 1057 -34.03 23.99 -24.20
C LYS A 1057 -33.70 22.85 -25.16
N GLU A 1058 -33.64 23.14 -26.47
CA GLU A 1058 -33.20 22.16 -27.48
C GLU A 1058 -31.73 21.69 -27.29
N LEU A 1059 -30.84 22.53 -26.77
CA LEU A 1059 -29.44 22.17 -26.49
C LEU A 1059 -29.29 21.17 -25.33
N LEU A 1060 -30.12 21.29 -24.29
CA LEU A 1060 -30.12 20.38 -23.15
C LEU A 1060 -30.75 19.02 -23.51
N ASP A 1061 -31.83 19.02 -24.28
CA ASP A 1061 -32.49 17.78 -24.70
C ASP A 1061 -31.68 17.02 -25.77
N ARG A 1062 -30.91 17.71 -26.64
CA ARG A 1062 -30.00 17.02 -27.59
C ARG A 1062 -28.83 16.32 -26.90
N LYS A 1063 -28.17 16.95 -25.92
CA LYS A 1063 -27.03 16.32 -25.22
C LYS A 1063 -27.41 15.07 -24.43
N ARG A 1064 -28.65 14.99 -23.93
CA ARG A 1064 -29.16 13.78 -23.24
C ARG A 1064 -29.45 12.61 -24.20
N ILE A 1065 -29.66 12.87 -25.49
CA ILE A 1065 -29.98 11.85 -26.50
C ILE A 1065 -28.73 11.34 -27.23
N GLU A 1066 -27.65 12.14 -27.32
CA GLU A 1066 -26.37 11.67 -27.88
C GLU A 1066 -25.59 10.76 -26.91
N ILE A 1067 -25.51 11.09 -25.62
CA ILE A 1067 -24.80 10.28 -24.62
C ILE A 1067 -25.43 8.88 -24.47
N ALA A 1068 -26.75 8.76 -24.62
CA ALA A 1068 -27.47 7.48 -24.58
C ALA A 1068 -27.20 6.57 -25.81
N LYS A 1069 -26.50 7.06 -26.84
CA LYS A 1069 -26.18 6.30 -28.07
C LYS A 1069 -24.73 5.83 -28.19
N GLU A 1070 -23.83 6.33 -27.36
CA GLU A 1070 -22.42 5.90 -27.37
C GLU A 1070 -22.15 4.66 -26.49
N TRP A 1071 -23.17 4.14 -25.79
CA TRP A 1071 -23.05 2.99 -24.87
C TRP A 1071 -23.64 1.66 -25.40
N THR A 1072 -24.12 1.59 -26.65
CA THR A 1072 -24.85 0.41 -27.16
C THR A 1072 -24.28 -0.26 -28.41
N LEU A 1073 -23.06 0.08 -28.85
CA LEU A 1073 -22.37 -0.63 -29.95
C LEU A 1073 -20.85 -0.76 -29.72
N GLY A 1074 -20.46 -1.78 -28.98
CA GLY A 1074 -19.09 -2.29 -28.97
C GLY A 1074 -19.08 -3.81 -29.02
N PHE A 1075 -18.72 -4.38 -30.17
CA PHE A 1075 -17.99 -5.65 -30.37
C PHE A 1075 -18.09 -6.10 -31.84
N GLU A 1076 -17.02 -5.86 -32.62
CA GLU A 1076 -16.46 -6.74 -33.68
C GLU A 1076 -15.28 -6.00 -34.38
N PRO A 1077 -14.23 -6.69 -34.89
CA PRO A 1077 -12.87 -6.12 -34.85
C PRO A 1077 -12.13 -5.93 -36.19
N PHE A 1078 -10.93 -5.36 -36.08
CA PHE A 1078 -9.73 -5.73 -36.87
C PHE A 1078 -9.58 -5.53 -38.40
N GLU A 1079 -10.29 -4.62 -39.09
CA GLU A 1079 -9.88 -4.23 -40.48
C GLU A 1079 -9.61 -2.73 -40.73
N ARG A 1080 -9.76 -1.85 -39.73
CA ARG A 1080 -9.51 -0.40 -39.94
C ARG A 1080 -8.05 0.04 -39.80
N PHE A 1081 -7.16 -0.83 -39.30
CA PHE A 1081 -5.76 -0.46 -39.00
C PHE A 1081 -4.79 -0.53 -40.19
N LYS A 1082 -5.19 -1.14 -41.32
CA LYS A 1082 -4.32 -1.26 -42.51
C LYS A 1082 -4.18 0.02 -43.35
N SER A 1083 -5.09 0.99 -43.22
CA SER A 1083 -5.11 2.18 -44.09
C SER A 1083 -4.27 3.36 -43.59
N VAL A 1084 -3.80 3.36 -42.34
CA VAL A 1084 -3.06 4.49 -41.73
C VAL A 1084 -1.54 4.32 -41.81
N ILE A 1085 -1.04 3.09 -42.02
CA ILE A 1085 0.42 2.79 -42.08
C ILE A 1085 0.92 2.59 -43.53
N ALA A 1086 0.05 2.74 -44.55
CA ALA A 1086 0.40 2.53 -45.96
C ALA A 1086 0.59 3.82 -46.80
N GLY A 1087 0.68 5.01 -46.17
CA GLY A 1087 0.45 6.29 -46.87
C GLY A 1087 1.46 7.42 -46.67
N SER A 1088 2.63 7.21 -46.04
CA SER A 1088 3.53 8.31 -45.66
C SER A 1088 5.04 8.03 -45.82
N LEU A 1089 5.42 7.42 -46.94
CA LEU A 1089 6.81 7.41 -47.42
C LEU A 1089 6.91 7.95 -48.85
N GLU A 1090 6.99 9.28 -49.01
CA GLU A 1090 7.91 9.86 -50.01
C GLU A 1090 8.28 11.32 -49.75
N LYS A 1091 9.49 11.69 -50.19
CA LYS A 1091 10.15 12.98 -49.88
C LYS A 1091 9.65 14.11 -50.77
N LYS A 1092 9.49 15.32 -50.22
CA LYS A 1092 10.18 16.52 -50.74
C LYS A 1092 10.13 17.72 -49.80
N SER A 1093 11.18 18.53 -49.91
CA SER A 1093 11.43 19.76 -49.15
C SER A 1093 10.44 20.89 -49.48
N MET A 1094 10.21 21.79 -48.53
CA MET A 1094 10.34 23.23 -48.80
C MET A 1094 10.57 24.05 -47.51
N LYS A 1095 11.51 25.00 -47.58
CA LYS A 1095 11.61 26.11 -46.62
C LYS A 1095 10.41 27.04 -46.82
N ALA A 1096 9.85 27.60 -45.74
CA ALA A 1096 8.91 28.71 -45.82
C ALA A 1096 9.30 29.78 -44.79
N ASP A 1097 9.28 31.03 -45.24
CA ASP A 1097 9.95 32.16 -44.58
C ASP A 1097 9.09 32.85 -43.50
N ILE A 1098 9.73 33.31 -42.43
CA ILE A 1098 9.10 34.09 -41.36
C ILE A 1098 8.89 35.52 -41.85
N LYS A 1099 7.80 35.78 -42.60
CA LYS A 1099 7.27 37.12 -42.92
C LYS A 1099 5.93 37.07 -43.68
N LYS A 1100 4.81 36.92 -42.97
CA LYS A 1100 3.45 37.36 -43.40
C LYS A 1100 2.41 37.20 -42.27
N LEU A 1101 2.46 38.12 -41.28
CA LEU A 1101 1.37 38.33 -40.31
C LEU A 1101 0.67 39.66 -40.61
N PRO A 1102 -0.59 39.67 -41.09
CA PRO A 1102 -1.44 40.85 -41.10
C PRO A 1102 -2.21 40.97 -39.78
N LYS A 1103 -2.20 42.15 -39.18
CA LYS A 1103 -2.96 42.49 -37.96
C LYS A 1103 -4.49 42.48 -38.21
N ARG A 1104 -5.26 41.92 -37.27
CA ARG A 1104 -6.59 42.34 -36.77
C ARG A 1104 -6.93 41.43 -35.57
N ARG A 1105 -6.91 41.91 -34.33
CA ARG A 1105 -7.79 42.85 -33.59
C ARG A 1105 -8.93 42.15 -32.86
N ASN A 1106 -8.95 42.37 -31.54
CA ASN A 1106 -10.09 42.37 -30.63
C ASN A 1106 -10.81 41.04 -30.41
N ILE A 1107 -10.33 40.29 -29.41
CA ILE A 1107 -11.17 39.42 -28.57
C ILE A 1107 -11.76 40.32 -27.47
N THR A 1108 -13.03 40.15 -27.14
CA THR A 1108 -13.74 40.92 -26.10
C THR A 1108 -14.06 40.04 -24.89
N LEU A 1109 -14.42 40.64 -23.76
CA LEU A 1109 -14.62 39.96 -22.47
C LEU A 1109 -15.86 39.05 -22.39
N GLU A 1110 -16.43 38.66 -23.53
CA GLU A 1110 -17.56 37.74 -23.69
C GLU A 1110 -17.13 36.41 -24.36
N ASP A 1111 -15.84 36.27 -24.72
CA ASP A 1111 -15.20 35.03 -25.17
C ASP A 1111 -14.52 34.26 -24.00
N PHE A 1112 -15.00 34.48 -22.77
CA PHE A 1112 -14.56 33.83 -21.52
C PHE A 1112 -15.79 33.47 -20.68
#